data_AF-A0AAD9Y1U2-F1
#
_entry.id   AF-A0AAD9Y1U2-F1
#
_cell.length_a   1.000
_cell.length_b   1.000
_cell.length_c   1.000
_cell.angle_alpha   90.00
_cell.angle_beta   90.00
_cell.angle_gamma   90.00
#
_symmetry.space_group_name_H-M   'P 1'
#
loop_
_entity.id
_entity.type
_entity.pdbx_description
1 polymer ?
#
loop_
_entity_poly.entity_id
_entity_poly.type
_entity_poly.pdbx_seq_one_letter_code
_entity_poly.pdbx_strand_id
1 'polypeptide(L)'
;MGDIRGGAPIWSYLATLNNATANSLVHASLGDTAHQSLILPKLLSNTTSVSAIVDVFIPSISCQDASLSLARNPFTDVLSYYRFNSSSCSSDDLLSMRLNCQVSCENNPRIYAVEEVDCSSHDMRVSESSEPDIRYAIAVADLETEGNSTGYSRINIKKARAAMCKIGYGMVSANLTNDILSGEATFNKIPVLESSPKHLPNLTNQDLAEKLIAELNAASTTLLVDPSIAKLNTSSYESFSFFQLLAAQLKLTREDAGALLQPSLLRNLSTVVFKGVSVEFAKKALLVEDTNRKTFEAVAHVSENRLYLRHYTLWPIVSGFFLLSLFCIFLSFLIPSSENQLDATGSIASYTSILANSPTLLVVLKDLGHYRSSQLKRKLENMHFIINTSRNGPRIEAFGSTRKSLPGGSSHSKKRPWRPLPASLPMVVLCFGLPLFTISLLEILQRLSDRHHGLFDFDSSNSATPSYAIRLASTLLAFLIATLFNNLDFAIAVFTPYSLLRSGSVPAHRSISSHVLRVSPFLVLVNTFRLRQFGSAASHFCTLLASFLTIIVSGLWVMGDPVQISSVSPATIQSWDTKWLTNNHDDQGASVTLNIIRHGGANITSYIKGYDVFPKLSLGTTTYLDTTKHTYDTTVLRPILHCETVPQSKIRIEPDVFTVDMGKIGISAPTQFMRALITLNKTVSTGCSVNSSGHGDMENLVGRYQVLGVETKELSTRGVWIGQQMDLEATPGESKTACPSTAFLFGKLGYIEGNGPEMKNNNLTALFCSQKIEEIPATITYLGNPTNVNVDHIQLHSDRAKYWINGTTKSANLAFKTKDFLESGLTGFPISSNHTVQYVNDLDLFFEHIIFGPRGVSPSDILGPSNAGALTEAVTHAFKEYFAHVIDLNFRSKDSETSIQGTSLRTTTRLAIHRVSKTILQSLLAATTVLSFVGYNLVKIRGTLPRNPCSIASTMGFLADSQLCDPKTGILLKMLAL
;
A
#
# COMPACT_ATOMS: atom_id res chain seq x y z
N MET A 1 35.99 6.26 -11.35
CA MET A 1 35.21 5.46 -10.39
C MET A 1 35.33 6.15 -9.05
N GLY A 2 34.23 6.62 -8.46
CA GLY A 2 34.25 7.21 -7.11
C GLY A 2 34.71 6.18 -6.09
N ASP A 3 35.21 6.63 -4.93
CA ASP A 3 35.62 5.79 -3.80
C ASP A 3 34.49 4.83 -3.39
N ILE A 4 34.48 3.64 -3.99
CA ILE A 4 33.66 2.53 -3.52
C ILE A 4 34.31 2.11 -2.21
N ARG A 5 33.55 2.23 -1.12
CA ARG A 5 33.98 1.70 0.18
C ARG A 5 34.17 0.19 0.01
N GLY A 6 35.41 -0.29 0.11
CA GLY A 6 35.71 -1.72 -0.01
C GLY A 6 34.85 -2.56 0.92
N GLY A 7 34.24 -3.62 0.38
CA GLY A 7 33.32 -4.54 1.06
C GLY A 7 31.84 -4.14 1.01
N ALA A 8 31.49 -2.92 0.58
CA ALA A 8 30.09 -2.44 0.62
C ALA A 8 29.06 -3.27 -0.19
N PRO A 9 29.39 -3.86 -1.36
CA PRO A 9 28.52 -4.79 -2.08
C PRO A 9 28.28 -6.09 -1.31
N ILE A 10 29.29 -6.59 -0.59
CA ILE A 10 29.21 -7.80 0.24
C ILE A 10 28.20 -7.60 1.38
N TRP A 11 28.32 -6.46 2.09
CA TRP A 11 27.39 -6.08 3.16
C TRP A 11 25.96 -5.84 2.63
N SER A 12 25.82 -5.31 1.41
CA SER A 12 24.51 -5.13 0.75
C SER A 12 23.86 -6.48 0.46
N TYR A 13 24.64 -7.44 -0.05
CA TYR A 13 24.14 -8.78 -0.33
C TYR A 13 23.71 -9.51 0.94
N LEU A 14 24.51 -9.43 2.02
CA LEU A 14 24.12 -9.97 3.33
C LEU A 14 22.82 -9.34 3.84
N ALA A 15 22.61 -8.04 3.62
CA ALA A 15 21.35 -7.36 3.94
C ALA A 15 20.17 -7.97 3.18
N THR A 16 20.35 -8.27 1.89
CA THR A 16 19.35 -8.93 1.03
C THR A 16 19.01 -10.33 1.54
N LEU A 17 20.01 -11.11 1.96
CA LEU A 17 19.79 -12.44 2.55
C LEU A 17 18.99 -12.39 3.86
N ASN A 18 19.21 -11.34 4.66
CA ASN A 18 18.51 -11.12 5.92
C ASN A 18 17.15 -10.42 5.73
N ASN A 19 16.72 -10.16 4.48
CA ASN A 19 15.50 -9.41 4.16
C ASN A 19 15.46 -8.01 4.84
N ALA A 20 16.63 -7.40 5.01
CA ALA A 20 16.85 -6.14 5.73
C ALA A 20 17.15 -4.97 4.76
N THR A 21 16.88 -5.14 3.46
CA THR A 21 17.18 -4.12 2.46
C THR A 21 16.30 -2.89 2.63
N ALA A 22 16.88 -1.72 2.37
CA ALA A 22 16.11 -0.50 2.27
C ALA A 22 15.07 -0.63 1.15
N ASN A 23 13.78 -0.50 1.49
CA ASN A 23 12.69 -0.21 0.53
C ASN A 23 12.85 1.22 -0.04
N SER A 24 14.06 1.61 -0.40
CA SER A 24 14.26 2.74 -1.29
C SER A 24 13.72 2.32 -2.65
N LEU A 25 12.55 2.86 -2.98
CA LEU A 25 11.88 2.87 -4.29
C LEU A 25 12.84 3.09 -5.48
N VAL A 26 14.03 3.59 -5.23
CA VAL A 26 15.04 3.93 -6.23
C VAL A 26 15.87 2.71 -6.62
N HIS A 27 16.06 1.68 -5.78
CA HIS A 27 17.01 0.59 -6.10
C HIS A 27 16.62 -0.82 -5.60
N ALA A 28 15.33 -1.16 -5.50
CA ALA A 28 14.93 -2.53 -5.17
C ALA A 28 15.38 -3.52 -6.27
N SER A 29 16.11 -4.58 -5.92
CA SER A 29 16.49 -5.64 -6.86
C SER A 29 15.27 -6.49 -7.20
N LEU A 30 14.90 -6.58 -8.48
CA LEU A 30 13.89 -7.52 -8.94
C LEU A 30 14.53 -8.88 -9.20
N GLY A 31 14.54 -9.74 -8.19
CA GLY A 31 15.18 -11.05 -8.27
C GLY A 31 16.69 -10.94 -8.53
N ASP A 32 17.21 -11.79 -9.42
CA ASP A 32 18.64 -11.90 -9.75
C ASP A 32 19.15 -10.82 -10.73
N THR A 33 18.55 -9.62 -10.75
CA THR A 33 18.90 -8.56 -11.73
C THR A 33 19.03 -7.18 -11.09
N ALA A 34 19.94 -6.36 -11.64
CA ALA A 34 20.08 -4.93 -11.30
C ALA A 34 19.60 -4.07 -12.48
N HIS A 35 18.91 -2.96 -12.22
CA HIS A 35 18.35 -2.10 -13.28
C HIS A 35 18.53 -0.62 -12.95
N GLN A 36 18.41 0.23 -13.97
CA GLN A 36 18.45 1.69 -13.79
C GLN A 36 17.24 2.19 -12.99
N SER A 37 17.46 3.20 -12.15
CA SER A 37 16.42 3.77 -11.31
C SER A 37 15.63 4.88 -12.00
N LEU A 38 14.34 4.99 -11.67
CA LEU A 38 13.45 6.05 -12.15
C LEU A 38 13.28 7.10 -11.05
N ILE A 39 13.88 8.28 -11.21
CA ILE A 39 13.69 9.42 -10.31
C ILE A 39 12.61 10.33 -10.89
N LEU A 40 11.48 10.45 -10.20
CA LEU A 40 10.37 11.31 -10.61
C LEU A 40 10.55 12.72 -10.04
N PRO A 41 10.82 13.75 -10.88
CA PRO A 41 11.11 15.11 -10.40
C PRO A 41 9.89 15.85 -9.82
N LYS A 42 8.67 15.39 -10.12
CA LYS A 42 7.42 15.94 -9.59
C LYS A 42 6.33 14.87 -9.63
N LEU A 43 5.81 14.46 -8.47
CA LEU A 43 4.65 13.59 -8.41
C LEU A 43 3.45 14.37 -8.96
N LEU A 44 2.94 14.01 -10.14
CA LEU A 44 1.63 14.51 -10.56
C LEU A 44 0.59 13.93 -9.60
N SER A 45 -0.25 14.80 -9.04
CA SER A 45 -1.36 14.38 -8.19
C SER A 45 -2.24 13.37 -8.94
N ASN A 46 -2.41 12.18 -8.38
CA ASN A 46 -3.20 11.02 -8.85
C ASN A 46 -2.52 10.03 -9.83
N THR A 47 -1.21 10.04 -10.01
CA THR A 47 -0.53 8.96 -10.75
C THR A 47 -0.56 7.63 -9.95
N THR A 48 -1.01 6.54 -10.58
CA THR A 48 -1.06 5.19 -10.00
C THR A 48 0.21 4.40 -10.31
N SER A 49 0.70 4.45 -11.56
CA SER A 49 1.92 3.73 -11.95
C SER A 49 2.67 4.45 -13.06
N VAL A 50 3.97 4.21 -13.19
CA VAL A 50 4.85 4.78 -14.21
C VAL A 50 5.60 3.64 -14.90
N SER A 51 5.57 3.60 -16.23
CA SER A 51 6.32 2.62 -17.03
C SER A 51 7.37 3.29 -17.91
N ALA A 52 8.58 2.72 -17.94
CA ALA A 52 9.69 3.19 -18.75
C ALA A 52 10.60 2.03 -19.21
N ILE A 53 11.30 2.23 -20.33
CA ILE A 53 12.32 1.29 -20.81
C ILE A 53 13.63 1.60 -20.09
N VAL A 54 14.19 0.60 -19.42
CA VAL A 54 15.43 0.70 -18.63
C VAL A 54 16.42 -0.37 -19.06
N ASP A 55 17.71 -0.10 -18.90
CA ASP A 55 18.73 -1.14 -19.03
C ASP A 55 18.83 -1.99 -17.76
N VAL A 56 18.94 -3.30 -17.95
CA VAL A 56 19.00 -4.33 -16.92
C VAL A 56 20.32 -5.09 -17.04
N PHE A 57 21.07 -5.15 -15.95
CA PHE A 57 22.26 -5.98 -15.75
C PHE A 57 21.85 -7.38 -15.27
N ILE A 58 22.31 -8.40 -16.00
CA ILE A 58 22.06 -9.81 -15.71
C ILE A 58 23.41 -10.53 -15.52
N PRO A 59 23.70 -11.09 -14.34
CA PRO A 59 24.92 -11.87 -14.13
C PRO A 59 24.85 -13.23 -14.84
N SER A 60 25.93 -13.59 -15.54
CA SER A 60 26.12 -14.86 -16.23
C SER A 60 27.19 -15.68 -15.49
N ILE A 61 26.77 -16.37 -14.43
CA ILE A 61 27.64 -17.23 -13.63
C ILE A 61 27.39 -18.69 -14.00
N SER A 62 28.46 -19.41 -14.36
CA SER A 62 28.41 -20.84 -14.67
C SER A 62 29.48 -21.60 -13.87
N CYS A 63 29.05 -22.56 -13.06
CA CYS A 63 29.95 -23.37 -12.23
C CYS A 63 29.91 -24.85 -12.65
N GLN A 64 31.07 -25.50 -12.65
CA GLN A 64 31.23 -26.93 -12.93
C GLN A 64 31.84 -27.65 -11.73
N ASP A 65 31.55 -28.93 -11.59
CA ASP A 65 32.18 -29.76 -10.56
C ASP A 65 33.68 -29.91 -10.88
N ALA A 66 34.51 -29.77 -9.86
CA ALA A 66 35.96 -29.88 -9.97
C ALA A 66 36.52 -30.85 -8.92
N SER A 67 37.66 -31.45 -9.25
CA SER A 67 38.41 -32.33 -8.37
C SER A 67 39.65 -31.62 -7.86
N LEU A 68 39.91 -31.78 -6.56
CA LEU A 68 41.10 -31.28 -5.88
C LEU A 68 42.10 -32.43 -5.76
N SER A 69 43.31 -32.26 -6.32
CA SER A 69 44.39 -33.24 -6.23
C SER A 69 45.66 -32.60 -5.68
N LEU A 70 46.44 -33.36 -4.91
CA LEU A 70 47.70 -32.89 -4.35
C LEU A 70 48.82 -33.01 -5.39
N ALA A 71 49.45 -31.90 -5.74
CA ALA A 71 50.66 -31.89 -6.56
C ALA A 71 51.88 -32.10 -5.65
N ARG A 72 52.64 -33.18 -5.88
CA ARG A 72 53.79 -33.54 -5.04
C ARG A 72 54.97 -32.60 -5.32
N ASN A 73 55.39 -31.79 -4.33
CA ASN A 73 56.60 -30.98 -4.44
C ASN A 73 57.83 -31.78 -3.93
N PRO A 74 58.91 -31.91 -4.71
CA PRO A 74 60.11 -32.63 -4.28
C PRO A 74 61.01 -31.89 -3.28
N PHE A 75 60.73 -30.62 -2.90
CA PHE A 75 61.74 -29.78 -2.19
C PHE A 75 61.41 -29.27 -0.77
N THR A 76 60.18 -29.35 -0.25
CA THR A 76 59.87 -28.88 1.14
C THR A 76 58.62 -29.54 1.75
N ASP A 77 58.67 -29.95 3.03
CA ASP A 77 57.57 -30.58 3.79
C ASP A 77 56.48 -29.60 4.30
N VAL A 78 56.61 -28.28 4.08
CA VAL A 78 55.75 -27.25 4.72
C VAL A 78 54.76 -26.57 3.74
N LEU A 79 54.95 -26.72 2.43
CA LEU A 79 54.10 -26.12 1.39
C LEU A 79 53.45 -27.21 0.55
N SER A 80 52.13 -27.38 0.71
CA SER A 80 51.33 -28.28 -0.12
C SER A 80 50.79 -27.50 -1.32
N TYR A 81 50.99 -28.06 -2.50
CA TYR A 81 50.47 -27.51 -3.74
C TYR A 81 49.28 -28.33 -4.22
N TYR A 82 48.28 -27.64 -4.76
CA TYR A 82 47.04 -28.24 -5.18
C TYR A 82 46.78 -27.99 -6.66
N ARG A 83 46.21 -28.99 -7.33
CA ARG A 83 45.77 -28.93 -8.72
C ARG A 83 44.26 -29.13 -8.81
N PHE A 84 43.60 -28.24 -9.54
CA PHE A 84 42.17 -28.23 -9.80
C PHE A 84 41.86 -28.72 -11.22
N ASN A 85 41.05 -29.78 -11.33
CA ASN A 85 40.63 -30.34 -12.62
C ASN A 85 39.11 -30.39 -12.73
N SER A 86 38.55 -29.80 -13.79
CA SER A 86 37.14 -29.87 -14.18
C SER A 86 36.97 -30.49 -15.56
N SER A 87 35.73 -30.74 -15.99
CA SER A 87 35.43 -31.32 -17.32
C SER A 87 35.90 -30.47 -18.50
N SER A 88 36.08 -29.15 -18.32
CA SER A 88 36.41 -28.22 -19.41
C SER A 88 37.62 -27.33 -19.13
N CYS A 89 38.33 -27.55 -18.03
CA CYS A 89 39.54 -26.84 -17.67
C CYS A 89 40.40 -27.67 -16.72
N SER A 90 41.69 -27.73 -16.98
CA SER A 90 42.71 -28.34 -16.13
C SER A 90 43.73 -27.28 -15.78
N SER A 91 43.95 -27.03 -14.48
CA SER A 91 44.95 -26.08 -14.00
C SER A 91 46.34 -26.70 -14.10
N ASP A 92 47.23 -26.07 -14.89
CA ASP A 92 48.66 -26.42 -14.88
C ASP A 92 49.43 -25.70 -13.76
N ASP A 93 48.86 -24.63 -13.18
CA ASP A 93 49.45 -23.84 -12.10
C ASP A 93 49.40 -24.52 -10.73
N LEU A 94 50.55 -24.48 -10.03
CA LEU A 94 50.70 -24.98 -8.67
C LEU A 94 50.27 -23.90 -7.67
N LEU A 95 49.08 -24.05 -7.08
CA LEU A 95 48.60 -23.15 -6.03
C LEU A 95 49.06 -23.59 -4.65
N SER A 96 49.76 -22.70 -3.93
CA SER A 96 50.27 -22.97 -2.58
C SER A 96 49.28 -22.53 -1.51
N MET A 97 48.82 -23.46 -0.67
CA MET A 97 48.05 -23.11 0.52
C MET A 97 48.94 -23.24 1.77
N ARG A 98 49.06 -22.16 2.55
CA ARG A 98 49.92 -22.11 3.74
C ARG A 98 49.07 -22.14 5.00
N LEU A 99 49.13 -23.23 5.78
CA LEU A 99 48.56 -23.25 7.13
C LEU A 99 49.57 -22.67 8.13
N ASN A 100 49.20 -21.60 8.82
CA ASN A 100 50.01 -21.04 9.92
C ASN A 100 49.25 -21.24 11.24
N CYS A 101 49.58 -22.31 11.98
CA CYS A 101 48.97 -22.64 13.27
C CYS A 101 49.85 -22.09 14.40
N GLN A 102 49.47 -20.96 15.03
CA GLN A 102 50.27 -20.35 16.10
C GLN A 102 49.68 -20.53 17.51
N VAL A 103 48.38 -20.83 17.64
CA VAL A 103 47.73 -21.06 18.95
C VAL A 103 46.59 -22.08 18.79
N SER A 104 46.84 -23.36 19.14
CA SER A 104 45.85 -24.46 19.24
C SER A 104 45.01 -24.77 17.98
N CYS A 105 45.55 -25.56 17.06
CA CYS A 105 44.76 -26.14 15.96
C CYS A 105 44.01 -27.40 16.42
N GLU A 106 42.70 -27.45 16.15
CA GLU A 106 41.82 -28.59 16.45
C GLU A 106 42.28 -29.86 15.70
N ASN A 107 41.95 -31.05 16.22
CA ASN A 107 42.22 -32.31 15.54
C ASN A 107 41.34 -32.42 14.27
N ASN A 108 41.96 -32.37 13.08
CA ASN A 108 41.35 -32.34 11.74
C ASN A 108 40.76 -30.98 11.33
N PRO A 109 41.60 -29.98 10.98
CA PRO A 109 41.11 -28.68 10.53
C PRO A 109 40.40 -28.78 9.18
N ARG A 110 39.29 -28.06 9.04
CA ARG A 110 38.62 -27.83 7.75
C ARG A 110 39.16 -26.55 7.12
N ILE A 111 39.45 -26.62 5.82
CA ILE A 111 39.97 -25.50 5.04
C ILE A 111 38.99 -25.08 3.96
N TYR A 112 39.01 -23.79 3.67
CA TYR A 112 38.15 -23.10 2.72
C TYR A 112 39.05 -22.28 1.80
N ALA A 113 38.90 -22.45 0.49
CA ALA A 113 39.73 -21.77 -0.50
C ALA A 113 38.90 -21.26 -1.69
N VAL A 114 39.21 -20.07 -2.16
CA VAL A 114 38.72 -19.44 -3.38
C VAL A 114 39.93 -18.91 -4.10
N GLU A 115 40.25 -19.48 -5.26
CA GLU A 115 41.52 -19.26 -5.93
C GLU A 115 41.30 -19.03 -7.43
N GLU A 116 42.11 -18.15 -8.02
CA GLU A 116 42.08 -17.88 -9.46
C GLU A 116 42.78 -18.98 -10.24
N VAL A 117 42.19 -19.41 -11.35
CA VAL A 117 42.72 -20.45 -12.24
C VAL A 117 42.62 -19.98 -13.68
N ASP A 118 43.77 -19.92 -14.36
CA ASP A 118 43.82 -19.69 -15.81
C ASP A 118 43.58 -21.01 -16.57
N CYS A 119 42.54 -21.04 -17.40
CA CYS A 119 42.17 -22.17 -18.25
C CYS A 119 42.59 -21.99 -19.71
N SER A 120 43.32 -20.91 -20.02
CA SER A 120 43.80 -20.60 -21.36
C SER A 120 44.88 -21.62 -21.76
N SER A 121 44.58 -22.52 -22.70
CA SER A 121 45.53 -23.52 -23.17
C SER A 121 46.78 -22.82 -23.72
N HIS A 122 47.94 -23.06 -23.10
CA HIS A 122 49.25 -22.58 -23.57
C HIS A 122 49.70 -23.42 -24.78
N ASP A 123 48.96 -23.36 -25.89
CA ASP A 123 49.51 -23.76 -27.18
C ASP A 123 50.27 -22.54 -27.73
N MET A 124 51.60 -22.62 -27.72
CA MET A 124 52.56 -21.53 -27.97
C MET A 124 52.51 -20.93 -29.39
N ARG A 125 51.43 -21.19 -30.14
CA ARG A 125 51.14 -20.69 -31.48
C ARG A 125 49.64 -20.55 -31.65
N VAL A 126 49.05 -19.44 -31.20
CA VAL A 126 47.83 -18.82 -31.78
C VAL A 126 47.54 -17.49 -31.08
N SER A 127 47.55 -16.44 -31.89
CA SER A 127 46.79 -15.16 -31.86
C SER A 127 46.63 -14.36 -30.55
N GLU A 128 47.19 -13.14 -30.55
CA GLU A 128 47.00 -12.02 -29.60
C GLU A 128 45.53 -11.49 -29.46
N SER A 129 44.50 -12.30 -29.71
CA SER A 129 43.11 -11.81 -29.77
C SER A 129 42.05 -12.69 -29.08
N SER A 130 42.42 -13.69 -28.29
CA SER A 130 41.46 -14.42 -27.45
C SER A 130 41.47 -13.89 -26.02
N GLU A 131 40.30 -13.49 -25.49
CA GLU A 131 40.15 -13.18 -24.06
C GLU A 131 40.65 -14.37 -23.21
N PRO A 132 41.42 -14.13 -22.13
CA PRO A 132 41.88 -15.20 -21.25
C PRO A 132 40.68 -15.88 -20.56
N ASP A 133 40.67 -17.23 -20.49
CA ASP A 133 39.61 -18.00 -19.84
C ASP A 133 39.91 -18.16 -18.35
N ILE A 134 39.73 -17.08 -17.58
CA ILE A 134 39.93 -17.07 -16.13
C ILE A 134 38.70 -17.64 -15.41
N ARG A 135 38.93 -18.55 -14.46
CA ARG A 135 37.89 -19.16 -13.62
C ARG A 135 38.31 -19.16 -12.16
N TYR A 136 37.33 -19.19 -11.26
CA TYR A 136 37.59 -19.23 -9.82
C TYR A 136 37.27 -20.62 -9.27
N ALA A 137 38.28 -21.27 -8.69
CA ALA A 137 38.18 -22.56 -8.04
C ALA A 137 37.81 -22.36 -6.56
N ILE A 138 36.68 -22.94 -6.15
CA ILE A 138 36.15 -22.89 -4.79
C ILE A 138 36.28 -24.28 -4.19
N ALA A 139 36.96 -24.41 -3.07
CA ALA A 139 37.27 -25.69 -2.46
C ALA A 139 36.96 -25.72 -0.97
N VAL A 140 36.43 -26.87 -0.51
CA VAL A 140 36.33 -27.23 0.91
C VAL A 140 37.05 -28.55 1.11
N ALA A 141 37.95 -28.62 2.07
CA ALA A 141 38.62 -29.86 2.41
C ALA A 141 38.76 -30.08 3.92
N ASP A 142 38.46 -31.30 4.36
CA ASP A 142 38.84 -31.80 5.68
C ASP A 142 40.26 -32.35 5.57
N LEU A 143 41.16 -31.82 6.40
CA LEU A 143 42.55 -32.25 6.45
C LEU A 143 42.77 -33.27 7.56
N GLU A 144 43.67 -34.21 7.31
CA GLU A 144 44.25 -35.12 8.30
C GLU A 144 45.71 -34.71 8.50
N THR A 145 46.07 -34.41 9.74
CA THR A 145 47.38 -33.85 10.09
C THR A 145 48.19 -34.85 10.91
N GLU A 146 49.42 -35.14 10.49
CA GLU A 146 50.39 -35.92 11.26
C GLU A 146 51.48 -34.99 11.83
N GLY A 147 51.56 -34.82 13.16
CA GLY A 147 52.59 -34.01 13.84
C GLY A 147 52.34 -33.74 15.33
N ASN A 148 53.30 -33.05 15.97
CA ASN A 148 53.29 -32.70 17.42
C ASN A 148 52.79 -31.26 17.66
N SER A 149 52.57 -30.89 18.93
CA SER A 149 51.96 -29.62 19.40
C SER A 149 52.63 -28.31 18.97
N THR A 150 53.77 -28.35 18.28
CA THR A 150 54.51 -27.19 17.78
C THR A 150 54.59 -27.10 16.25
N GLY A 151 53.95 -28.02 15.52
CA GLY A 151 53.88 -27.99 14.05
C GLY A 151 53.56 -29.34 13.40
N TYR A 152 52.84 -29.31 12.29
CA TYR A 152 52.48 -30.50 11.51
C TYR A 152 53.60 -30.86 10.51
N SER A 153 53.90 -32.15 10.38
CA SER A 153 54.95 -32.69 9.49
C SER A 153 54.41 -33.19 8.15
N ARG A 154 53.14 -33.62 8.12
CA ARG A 154 52.40 -33.98 6.89
C ARG A 154 50.94 -33.58 7.00
N ILE A 155 50.39 -33.11 5.89
CA ILE A 155 48.99 -32.73 5.74
C ILE A 155 48.42 -33.55 4.57
N ASN A 156 47.45 -34.42 4.86
CA ASN A 156 46.73 -35.20 3.85
C ASN A 156 45.29 -34.70 3.72
N ILE A 157 44.72 -34.81 2.52
CA ILE A 157 43.29 -34.53 2.30
C ILE A 157 42.50 -35.78 2.68
N LYS A 158 41.63 -35.68 3.69
CA LYS A 158 40.71 -36.75 4.07
C LYS A 158 39.47 -36.77 3.16
N LYS A 159 38.87 -35.60 2.96
CA LYS A 159 37.73 -35.39 2.06
C LYS A 159 37.82 -33.99 1.49
N ALA A 160 37.69 -33.85 0.17
CA ALA A 160 37.63 -32.55 -0.48
C ALA A 160 36.54 -32.49 -1.54
N ARG A 161 35.99 -31.29 -1.73
CA ARG A 161 35.13 -30.93 -2.86
C ARG A 161 35.59 -29.62 -3.44
N ALA A 162 35.50 -29.51 -4.76
CA ALA A 162 35.76 -28.27 -5.46
C ALA A 162 34.71 -28.00 -6.54
N ALA A 163 34.52 -26.73 -6.85
CA ALA A 163 33.75 -26.26 -7.99
C ALA A 163 34.55 -25.16 -8.71
N MET A 164 34.47 -25.09 -10.03
CA MET A 164 35.11 -24.03 -10.82
C MET A 164 34.03 -23.17 -11.46
N CYS A 165 34.03 -21.87 -11.14
CA CYS A 165 33.03 -20.91 -11.58
C CYS A 165 33.63 -19.91 -12.58
N LYS A 166 32.97 -19.74 -13.72
CA LYS A 166 33.22 -18.65 -14.66
C LYS A 166 32.24 -17.52 -14.37
N ILE A 167 32.77 -16.34 -14.12
CA ILE A 167 32.04 -15.12 -13.75
C ILE A 167 31.92 -14.23 -15.00
N GLY A 168 30.72 -13.77 -15.31
CA GLY A 168 30.46 -12.85 -16.41
C GLY A 168 29.12 -12.15 -16.26
N TYR A 169 28.77 -11.29 -17.22
CA TYR A 169 27.51 -10.54 -17.18
C TYR A 169 27.01 -10.18 -18.59
N GLY A 170 25.80 -9.63 -18.67
CA GLY A 170 25.28 -9.02 -19.89
C GLY A 170 24.21 -7.97 -19.60
N MET A 171 23.95 -7.10 -20.57
CA MET A 171 22.92 -6.06 -20.49
C MET A 171 21.78 -6.31 -21.47
N VAL A 172 20.55 -6.07 -21.01
CA VAL A 172 19.31 -6.17 -21.79
C VAL A 172 18.40 -4.99 -21.46
N SER A 173 17.71 -4.42 -22.45
CA SER A 173 16.72 -3.36 -22.20
C SER A 173 15.33 -3.96 -21.97
N ALA A 174 14.64 -3.54 -20.90
CA ALA A 174 13.33 -4.08 -20.50
C ALA A 174 12.35 -2.97 -20.07
N ASN A 175 11.05 -3.24 -20.19
CA ASN A 175 10.00 -2.31 -19.75
C ASN A 175 9.68 -2.54 -18.27
N LEU A 176 10.03 -1.56 -17.45
CA LEU A 176 9.84 -1.54 -16.00
C LEU A 176 8.59 -0.70 -15.66
N THR A 177 7.66 -1.29 -14.94
CA THR A 177 6.45 -0.62 -14.42
C THR A 177 6.57 -0.48 -12.91
N ASN A 178 6.65 0.76 -12.42
CA ASN A 178 6.66 1.09 -11.00
C ASN A 178 5.26 1.52 -10.56
N ASP A 179 4.67 0.81 -9.60
CA ASP A 179 3.46 1.23 -8.94
C ASP A 179 3.81 2.23 -7.82
N ILE A 180 3.20 3.41 -7.87
CA ILE A 180 3.51 4.52 -6.95
C ILE A 180 2.91 4.26 -5.56
N LEU A 181 1.82 3.49 -5.48
CA LEU A 181 1.10 3.25 -4.22
C LEU A 181 1.72 2.12 -3.41
N SER A 182 2.03 1.00 -4.06
CA SER A 182 2.73 -0.13 -3.41
C SER A 182 4.23 0.09 -3.32
N GLY A 183 4.79 0.93 -4.20
CA GLY A 183 6.22 1.12 -4.33
C GLY A 183 6.95 -0.08 -4.95
N GLU A 184 6.21 -1.05 -5.47
CA GLU A 184 6.78 -2.21 -6.15
C GLU A 184 7.06 -1.90 -7.62
N ALA A 185 8.27 -2.26 -8.03
CA ALA A 185 8.69 -2.26 -9.41
C ALA A 185 8.44 -3.66 -10.00
N THR A 186 7.91 -3.74 -11.22
CA THR A 186 7.63 -5.01 -11.90
C THR A 186 8.02 -4.95 -13.35
N PHE A 187 8.60 -6.04 -13.85
CA PHE A 187 8.82 -6.20 -15.29
C PHE A 187 7.56 -6.80 -15.93
N ASN A 188 7.07 -6.19 -17.01
CA ASN A 188 5.97 -6.76 -17.79
C ASN A 188 6.36 -8.11 -18.42
N LYS A 189 7.66 -8.33 -18.66
CA LYS A 189 8.26 -9.59 -19.11
C LYS A 189 9.64 -9.73 -18.48
N ILE A 190 9.93 -10.91 -17.90
CA ILE A 190 11.23 -11.19 -17.29
C ILE A 190 12.32 -11.05 -18.37
N PRO A 191 13.35 -10.20 -18.16
CA PRO A 191 14.42 -10.04 -19.12
C PRO A 191 15.27 -11.31 -19.18
N VAL A 192 15.54 -11.80 -20.38
CA VAL A 192 16.36 -13.00 -20.62
C VAL A 192 17.59 -12.57 -21.41
N LEU A 193 18.75 -13.11 -21.02
CA LEU A 193 20.01 -12.84 -21.70
C LEU A 193 19.97 -13.39 -23.13
N GLU A 194 20.23 -12.53 -24.12
CA GLU A 194 20.34 -12.93 -25.52
C GLU A 194 21.60 -13.77 -25.77
N SER A 195 21.64 -14.52 -26.89
CA SER A 195 22.78 -15.39 -27.24
C SER A 195 24.11 -14.65 -27.42
N SER A 196 24.07 -13.33 -27.63
CA SER A 196 25.23 -12.43 -27.67
C SER A 196 24.95 -11.19 -26.80
N PRO A 197 25.25 -11.24 -25.51
CA PRO A 197 24.93 -10.15 -24.59
C PRO A 197 25.72 -8.87 -24.91
N LYS A 198 25.06 -7.72 -24.76
CA LYS A 198 25.73 -6.43 -24.82
C LYS A 198 26.50 -6.19 -23.51
N HIS A 199 27.75 -5.78 -23.59
CA HIS A 199 28.58 -5.40 -22.44
C HIS A 199 28.64 -3.88 -22.26
N LEU A 200 28.96 -3.41 -21.05
CA LEU A 200 29.28 -2.01 -20.80
C LEU A 200 30.63 -1.68 -21.47
N PRO A 201 30.78 -0.47 -22.05
CA PRO A 201 32.07 -0.05 -22.58
C PRO A 201 33.09 0.04 -21.44
N ASN A 202 34.29 -0.53 -21.63
CA ASN A 202 35.39 -0.57 -20.66
C ASN A 202 35.16 -1.42 -19.40
N LEU A 203 34.28 -2.42 -19.43
CA LEU A 203 34.16 -3.42 -18.37
C LEU A 203 34.06 -4.82 -18.97
N THR A 204 35.14 -5.59 -18.94
CA THR A 204 35.16 -6.99 -19.39
C THR A 204 34.61 -7.93 -18.31
N ASN A 205 34.38 -9.20 -18.66
CA ASN A 205 33.99 -10.22 -17.68
C ASN A 205 35.10 -10.46 -16.63
N GLN A 206 36.36 -10.38 -17.05
CA GLN A 206 37.52 -10.49 -16.14
C GLN A 206 37.58 -9.32 -15.18
N ASP A 207 37.44 -8.08 -15.66
CA ASP A 207 37.46 -6.88 -14.80
C ASP A 207 36.38 -6.96 -13.72
N LEU A 208 35.19 -7.48 -14.07
CA LEU A 208 34.12 -7.70 -13.10
C LEU A 208 34.53 -8.74 -12.05
N ALA A 209 35.12 -9.86 -12.47
CA ALA A 209 35.50 -10.93 -11.58
C ALA A 209 36.60 -10.51 -10.58
N GLU A 210 37.66 -9.84 -11.06
CA GLU A 210 38.73 -9.31 -10.21
C GLU A 210 38.19 -8.31 -9.18
N LYS A 211 37.27 -7.42 -9.61
CA LYS A 211 36.62 -6.47 -8.69
C LYS A 211 35.79 -7.17 -7.64
N LEU A 212 35.03 -8.21 -7.98
CA LEU A 212 34.25 -8.99 -7.02
C LEU A 212 35.12 -9.69 -5.98
N ILE A 213 36.27 -10.25 -6.39
CA ILE A 213 37.23 -10.85 -5.46
C ILE A 213 37.88 -9.80 -4.55
N ALA A 214 38.22 -8.62 -5.09
CA ALA A 214 38.74 -7.52 -4.28
C ALA A 214 37.74 -7.07 -3.19
N GLU A 215 36.44 -7.02 -3.51
CA GLU A 215 35.38 -6.71 -2.55
C GLU A 215 35.23 -7.80 -1.47
N LEU A 216 35.36 -9.08 -1.83
CA LEU A 216 35.38 -10.20 -0.87
C LEU A 216 36.58 -10.12 0.07
N ASN A 217 37.76 -9.80 -0.46
CA ASN A 217 38.97 -9.61 0.34
C ASN A 217 38.78 -8.43 1.33
N ALA A 218 38.23 -7.31 0.87
CA ALA A 218 37.95 -6.16 1.73
C ALA A 218 36.98 -6.49 2.90
N ALA A 219 36.04 -7.41 2.72
CA ALA A 219 35.09 -7.84 3.77
C ALA A 219 35.66 -8.92 4.73
N SER A 220 36.80 -9.52 4.42
CA SER A 220 37.32 -10.74 5.08
C SER A 220 37.72 -10.59 6.53
N THR A 221 38.07 -9.37 6.94
CA THR A 221 38.56 -9.11 8.28
C THR A 221 37.43 -9.11 9.30
N THR A 222 36.17 -8.98 8.84
CA THR A 222 35.06 -8.47 9.65
C THR A 222 33.70 -9.14 9.37
N LEU A 223 33.55 -9.85 8.24
CA LEU A 223 32.33 -10.59 7.93
C LEU A 223 32.26 -11.90 8.74
N LEU A 224 31.67 -11.86 9.94
CA LEU A 224 31.41 -13.05 10.76
C LEU A 224 29.90 -13.30 10.86
N VAL A 225 29.41 -14.30 10.12
CA VAL A 225 28.00 -14.73 10.16
C VAL A 225 27.84 -16.00 11.00
N ASP A 226 28.76 -16.96 10.84
CA ASP A 226 28.81 -18.20 11.61
C ASP A 226 30.21 -18.38 12.23
N PRO A 227 30.33 -18.50 13.57
CA PRO A 227 31.61 -18.73 14.24
C PRO A 227 32.23 -20.11 13.94
N SER A 228 31.47 -21.04 13.35
CA SER A 228 31.93 -22.40 13.00
C SER A 228 32.87 -22.41 11.79
N ILE A 229 32.82 -21.37 10.96
CA ILE A 229 33.80 -21.14 9.90
C ILE A 229 34.96 -20.38 10.55
N ALA A 230 35.96 -21.12 11.02
CA ALA A 230 37.11 -20.52 11.69
C ALA A 230 37.99 -19.73 10.72
N LYS A 231 38.40 -18.53 11.13
CA LYS A 231 39.41 -17.73 10.44
C LYS A 231 40.77 -18.38 10.68
N LEU A 232 41.24 -19.17 9.72
CA LEU A 232 42.62 -19.64 9.74
C LEU A 232 43.53 -18.47 9.34
N ASN A 233 44.72 -18.36 9.94
CA ASN A 233 45.76 -17.41 9.53
C ASN A 233 46.40 -17.88 8.19
N THR A 234 45.58 -17.99 7.15
CA THR A 234 45.99 -18.29 5.78
C THR A 234 46.10 -17.00 4.96
N SER A 235 46.80 -17.07 3.84
CA SER A 235 47.03 -15.93 2.92
C SER A 235 45.83 -15.54 2.07
N SER A 236 44.73 -16.31 2.08
CA SER A 236 43.60 -16.17 1.14
C SER A 236 42.37 -15.63 1.86
N TYR A 237 42.36 -14.33 2.13
CA TYR A 237 41.37 -13.63 2.94
C TYR A 237 39.96 -13.60 2.31
N GLU A 238 39.87 -13.45 0.98
CA GLU A 238 38.64 -13.54 0.18
C GLU A 238 37.87 -14.84 0.38
N SER A 239 38.58 -15.94 0.66
CA SER A 239 37.98 -17.24 0.93
C SER A 239 37.09 -17.19 2.17
N PHE A 240 37.52 -16.51 3.22
CA PHE A 240 36.76 -16.41 4.46
C PHE A 240 35.41 -15.72 4.23
N SER A 241 35.40 -14.55 3.58
CA SER A 241 34.16 -13.82 3.27
C SER A 241 33.19 -14.64 2.43
N PHE A 242 33.72 -15.30 1.39
CA PHE A 242 32.87 -16.05 0.46
C PHE A 242 32.15 -17.21 1.16
N PHE A 243 32.86 -17.95 2.02
CA PHE A 243 32.26 -19.06 2.76
C PHE A 243 31.31 -18.61 3.87
N GLN A 244 31.54 -17.44 4.47
CA GLN A 244 30.58 -16.81 5.38
C GLN A 244 29.27 -16.44 4.67
N LEU A 245 29.32 -15.96 3.41
CA LEU A 245 28.13 -15.74 2.59
C LEU A 245 27.41 -17.04 2.21
N LEU A 246 28.17 -18.10 1.89
CA LEU A 246 27.59 -19.44 1.65
C LEU A 246 26.86 -19.96 2.89
N ALA A 247 27.41 -19.72 4.09
CA ALA A 247 26.76 -20.05 5.35
C ALA A 247 25.49 -19.24 5.58
N ALA A 248 25.54 -17.93 5.33
CA ALA A 248 24.39 -17.04 5.41
C ALA A 248 23.25 -17.50 4.48
N GLN A 249 23.57 -17.85 3.24
CA GLN A 249 22.60 -18.31 2.23
C GLN A 249 21.87 -19.59 2.66
N LEU A 250 22.58 -20.51 3.32
CA LEU A 250 22.02 -21.77 3.80
C LEU A 250 21.33 -21.65 5.17
N LYS A 251 21.49 -20.52 5.88
CA LYS A 251 21.09 -20.35 7.30
C LYS A 251 21.66 -21.48 8.17
N LEU A 252 22.94 -21.82 7.96
CA LEU A 252 23.61 -22.94 8.63
C LEU A 252 23.61 -22.77 10.15
N THR A 253 23.44 -23.89 10.87
CA THR A 253 23.74 -24.00 12.30
C THR A 253 25.10 -24.70 12.50
N ARG A 254 25.70 -24.55 13.67
CA ARG A 254 27.06 -25.05 14.03
C ARG A 254 27.30 -26.53 13.74
N GLU A 255 26.26 -27.35 13.63
CA GLU A 255 26.35 -28.79 13.36
C GLU A 255 26.32 -29.15 11.85
N ASP A 256 25.98 -28.21 10.97
CA ASP A 256 25.68 -28.46 9.55
C ASP A 256 26.82 -28.10 8.58
N ALA A 257 27.95 -27.57 9.05
CA ALA A 257 29.06 -27.11 8.19
C ALA A 257 29.62 -28.21 7.25
N GLY A 258 29.39 -29.50 7.57
CA GLY A 258 29.70 -30.65 6.71
C GLY A 258 28.86 -30.74 5.44
N ALA A 259 27.74 -30.02 5.34
CA ALA A 259 26.88 -29.98 4.15
C ALA A 259 27.63 -29.45 2.91
N LEU A 260 28.58 -28.52 3.10
CA LEU A 260 29.40 -27.95 2.03
C LEU A 260 30.33 -28.97 1.34
N LEU A 261 30.49 -30.17 1.90
CA LEU A 261 31.20 -31.30 1.27
C LEU A 261 30.33 -32.11 0.27
N GLN A 262 29.11 -31.64 -0.03
CA GLN A 262 28.28 -32.19 -1.10
C GLN A 262 28.57 -31.46 -2.44
N PRO A 263 28.91 -32.18 -3.54
CA PRO A 263 29.35 -31.55 -4.79
C PRO A 263 28.28 -30.62 -5.42
N SER A 264 27.06 -31.12 -5.57
CA SER A 264 25.96 -30.38 -6.18
C SER A 264 25.53 -29.17 -5.35
N LEU A 265 25.63 -29.28 -4.02
CA LEU A 265 25.27 -28.20 -3.11
C LEU A 265 26.29 -27.05 -3.20
N LEU A 266 27.59 -27.35 -3.12
CA LEU A 266 28.65 -26.35 -3.22
C LEU A 266 28.59 -25.60 -4.56
N ARG A 267 28.41 -26.33 -5.67
CA ARG A 267 28.28 -25.74 -7.02
C ARG A 267 27.07 -24.81 -7.14
N ASN A 268 25.89 -25.29 -6.72
CA ASN A 268 24.66 -24.51 -6.83
C ASN A 268 24.69 -23.27 -5.94
N LEU A 269 25.16 -23.40 -4.69
CA LEU A 269 25.27 -22.26 -3.76
C LEU A 269 26.29 -21.24 -4.24
N SER A 270 27.44 -21.68 -4.74
CA SER A 270 28.46 -20.77 -5.29
C SER A 270 27.91 -19.97 -6.46
N THR A 271 27.08 -20.60 -7.31
CA THR A 271 26.40 -19.91 -8.41
C THR A 271 25.44 -18.84 -7.90
N VAL A 272 24.67 -19.13 -6.85
CA VAL A 272 23.71 -18.20 -6.24
C VAL A 272 24.42 -17.02 -5.57
N VAL A 273 25.46 -17.28 -4.77
CA VAL A 273 26.21 -16.23 -4.05
C VAL A 273 26.92 -15.31 -5.03
N PHE A 274 27.63 -15.84 -6.04
CA PHE A 274 28.28 -14.97 -7.03
C PHE A 274 27.27 -14.14 -7.84
N LYS A 275 26.11 -14.71 -8.20
CA LYS A 275 25.05 -13.93 -8.88
C LYS A 275 24.56 -12.79 -8.01
N GLY A 276 24.21 -13.08 -6.75
CA GLY A 276 23.70 -12.08 -5.82
C GLY A 276 24.69 -10.96 -5.52
N VAL A 277 25.96 -11.32 -5.26
CA VAL A 277 27.02 -10.32 -5.05
C VAL A 277 27.25 -9.48 -6.32
N SER A 278 27.18 -10.07 -7.51
CA SER A 278 27.32 -9.34 -8.78
C SER A 278 26.20 -8.33 -9.01
N VAL A 279 24.97 -8.66 -8.62
CA VAL A 279 23.81 -7.74 -8.70
C VAL A 279 23.99 -6.54 -7.76
N GLU A 280 24.39 -6.79 -6.51
CA GLU A 280 24.63 -5.70 -5.54
C GLU A 280 25.86 -4.86 -5.91
N PHE A 281 26.90 -5.48 -6.47
CA PHE A 281 28.03 -4.78 -7.04
C PHE A 281 27.58 -3.87 -8.19
N ALA A 282 26.82 -4.38 -9.16
CA ALA A 282 26.31 -3.56 -10.26
C ALA A 282 25.49 -2.36 -9.77
N LYS A 283 24.63 -2.59 -8.78
CA LYS A 283 23.80 -1.55 -8.18
C LYS A 283 24.61 -0.45 -7.47
N LYS A 284 25.66 -0.79 -6.73
CA LYS A 284 26.44 0.19 -5.96
C LYS A 284 27.61 0.80 -6.73
N ALA A 285 28.27 0.01 -7.57
CA ALA A 285 29.50 0.40 -8.24
C ALA A 285 29.28 0.93 -9.67
N LEU A 286 28.25 0.45 -10.36
CA LEU A 286 28.03 0.76 -11.79
C LEU A 286 26.91 1.79 -12.01
N LEU A 287 25.92 1.90 -11.11
CA LEU A 287 24.91 2.96 -11.20
C LEU A 287 25.51 4.29 -10.74
N VAL A 288 25.54 5.27 -11.64
CA VAL A 288 26.00 6.63 -11.38
C VAL A 288 24.88 7.60 -11.70
N GLU A 289 24.67 8.61 -10.86
CA GLU A 289 23.72 9.68 -11.17
C GLU A 289 24.20 10.48 -12.39
N ASP A 290 23.37 10.55 -13.43
CA ASP A 290 23.65 11.40 -14.59
C ASP A 290 23.47 12.87 -14.18
N THR A 291 24.60 13.56 -13.97
CA THR A 291 24.66 14.99 -13.63
C THR A 291 23.99 15.89 -14.67
N ASN A 292 23.81 15.41 -15.90
CA ASN A 292 23.12 16.15 -16.96
C ASN A 292 21.59 16.00 -16.95
N ARG A 293 21.00 15.24 -16.00
CA ARG A 293 19.55 15.02 -15.85
C ARG A 293 18.83 14.84 -17.19
N LYS A 294 19.34 13.95 -18.04
CA LYS A 294 18.65 13.62 -19.29
C LYS A 294 17.25 13.09 -18.96
N THR A 295 16.23 13.86 -19.33
CA THR A 295 14.84 13.47 -19.15
C THR A 295 14.50 12.37 -20.15
N PHE A 296 14.18 11.19 -19.65
CA PHE A 296 13.62 10.11 -20.45
C PHE A 296 12.10 10.23 -20.54
N GLU A 297 11.53 9.88 -21.69
CA GLU A 297 10.09 9.75 -21.84
C GLU A 297 9.60 8.53 -21.07
N ALA A 298 8.73 8.76 -20.08
CA ALA A 298 8.06 7.72 -19.31
C ALA A 298 6.54 7.88 -19.46
N VAL A 299 5.81 6.76 -19.43
CA VAL A 299 4.36 6.75 -19.51
C VAL A 299 3.80 6.66 -18.09
N ALA A 300 3.05 7.69 -17.68
CA ALA A 300 2.40 7.74 -16.38
C ALA A 300 0.91 7.39 -16.50
N HIS A 301 0.44 6.43 -15.71
CA HIS A 301 -0.97 6.08 -15.56
C HIS A 301 -1.58 6.92 -14.45
N VAL A 302 -2.63 7.69 -14.75
CA VAL A 302 -3.28 8.61 -13.79
C VAL A 302 -4.72 8.18 -13.55
N SER A 303 -5.12 8.12 -12.28
CA SER A 303 -6.50 7.89 -11.87
C SER A 303 -7.26 9.22 -11.82
N GLU A 304 -8.23 9.41 -12.72
CA GLU A 304 -9.10 10.57 -12.72
C GLU A 304 -10.55 10.17 -12.42
N ASN A 305 -11.19 10.93 -11.51
CA ASN A 305 -12.62 10.80 -11.25
C ASN A 305 -13.41 11.36 -12.45
N ARG A 306 -13.65 10.50 -13.44
CA ARG A 306 -14.45 10.84 -14.62
C ARG A 306 -15.90 10.40 -14.45
N LEU A 307 -16.83 11.22 -14.94
CA LEU A 307 -18.22 10.83 -15.07
C LEU A 307 -18.32 9.79 -16.20
N TYR A 308 -18.44 8.52 -15.84
CA TYR A 308 -18.66 7.44 -16.81
C TYR A 308 -20.10 6.92 -16.71
N LEU A 309 -20.75 6.74 -17.85
CA LEU A 309 -22.04 6.07 -17.89
C LEU A 309 -21.84 4.60 -17.57
N ARG A 310 -22.54 4.11 -16.55
CA ARG A 310 -22.48 2.69 -16.19
C ARG A 310 -23.23 1.85 -17.22
N HIS A 311 -22.59 0.77 -17.65
CA HIS A 311 -23.13 -0.13 -18.68
C HIS A 311 -24.49 -0.72 -18.25
N TYR A 312 -24.62 -1.10 -16.97
CA TYR A 312 -25.85 -1.68 -16.43
C TYR A 312 -27.07 -0.76 -16.44
N THR A 313 -26.90 0.57 -16.44
CA THR A 313 -28.01 1.52 -16.56
C THR A 313 -28.26 1.96 -18.00
N LEU A 314 -27.20 2.07 -18.80
CA LEU A 314 -27.28 2.54 -20.19
C LEU A 314 -28.07 1.57 -21.08
N TRP A 315 -27.70 0.28 -21.05
CA TRP A 315 -28.28 -0.70 -21.96
C TRP A 315 -29.79 -0.93 -21.75
N PRO A 316 -30.33 -1.00 -20.51
CA PRO A 316 -31.77 -1.06 -20.31
C PRO A 316 -32.51 0.17 -20.82
N ILE A 317 -31.95 1.37 -20.66
CA ILE A 317 -32.55 2.61 -21.18
C ILE A 317 -32.59 2.58 -22.71
N VAL A 318 -31.48 2.23 -23.36
CA VAL A 318 -31.39 2.11 -24.82
C VAL A 318 -32.37 1.05 -25.33
N SER A 319 -32.40 -0.12 -24.69
CA SER A 319 -33.33 -1.22 -25.03
C SER A 319 -34.79 -0.78 -24.88
N GLY A 320 -35.13 -0.07 -23.80
CA GLY A 320 -36.48 0.45 -23.57
C GLY A 320 -36.91 1.46 -24.62
N PHE A 321 -36.05 2.42 -24.99
CA PHE A 321 -36.33 3.37 -26.06
C PHE A 321 -36.44 2.70 -27.43
N PHE A 322 -35.59 1.71 -27.71
CA PHE A 322 -35.67 0.93 -28.94
C PHE A 322 -36.98 0.16 -29.04
N LEU A 323 -37.40 -0.53 -27.96
CA LEU A 323 -38.68 -1.24 -27.89
C LEU A 323 -39.87 -0.29 -28.03
N LEU A 324 -39.84 0.89 -27.39
CA LEU A 324 -40.89 1.91 -27.53
C LEU A 324 -40.97 2.42 -28.97
N SER A 325 -39.83 2.71 -29.61
CA SER A 325 -39.78 3.12 -31.00
C SER A 325 -40.34 2.04 -31.92
N LEU A 326 -39.95 0.78 -31.71
CA LEU A 326 -40.43 -0.36 -32.49
C LEU A 326 -41.93 -0.56 -32.29
N PHE A 327 -42.45 -0.39 -31.07
CA PHE A 327 -43.88 -0.45 -30.79
C PHE A 327 -44.65 0.70 -31.45
N CYS A 328 -44.13 1.93 -31.43
CA CYS A 328 -44.72 3.06 -32.14
C CYS A 328 -44.74 2.84 -33.66
N ILE A 329 -43.63 2.36 -34.23
CA ILE A 329 -43.54 2.02 -35.66
C ILE A 329 -44.53 0.89 -36.01
N PHE A 330 -44.60 -0.15 -35.18
CA PHE A 330 -45.53 -1.26 -35.34
C PHE A 330 -46.98 -0.79 -35.29
N LEU A 331 -47.33 0.08 -34.34
CA LEU A 331 -48.66 0.69 -34.28
C LEU A 331 -48.95 1.53 -35.53
N SER A 332 -47.98 2.29 -36.04
CA SER A 332 -48.14 3.05 -37.28
C SER A 332 -48.38 2.16 -38.50
N PHE A 333 -47.78 0.96 -38.55
CA PHE A 333 -48.04 -0.03 -39.60
C PHE A 333 -49.37 -0.78 -39.43
N LEU A 334 -49.81 -1.02 -38.19
CA LEU A 334 -51.10 -1.67 -37.89
C LEU A 334 -52.30 -0.76 -38.13
N ILE A 335 -52.11 0.56 -38.11
CA ILE A 335 -53.17 1.52 -38.46
C ILE A 335 -53.27 1.53 -39.99
N PRO A 336 -54.33 0.97 -40.60
CA PRO A 336 -54.49 1.08 -42.04
C PRO A 336 -54.54 2.56 -42.43
N SER A 337 -53.73 2.93 -43.43
CA SER A 337 -53.82 4.18 -44.17
C SER A 337 -55.16 4.23 -44.94
N SER A 338 -56.28 4.30 -44.23
CA SER A 338 -57.56 4.56 -44.86
C SER A 338 -57.71 6.08 -44.97
N GLU A 339 -57.58 6.59 -46.19
CA GLU A 339 -57.95 7.95 -46.62
C GLU A 339 -59.42 8.33 -46.31
N ASN A 340 -60.18 7.44 -45.65
CA ASN A 340 -61.58 7.63 -45.27
C ASN A 340 -61.80 7.48 -43.75
N GLN A 341 -60.87 7.94 -42.91
CA GLN A 341 -61.23 8.18 -41.51
C GLN A 341 -62.17 9.37 -41.46
N LEU A 342 -63.43 9.15 -41.05
CA LEU A 342 -64.31 10.23 -40.64
C LEU A 342 -63.56 11.08 -39.62
N ASP A 343 -63.12 12.27 -40.02
CA ASP A 343 -62.50 13.29 -39.17
C ASP A 343 -63.41 13.76 -38.00
N ALA A 344 -64.56 13.12 -37.79
CA ALA A 344 -65.58 13.52 -36.85
C ALA A 344 -65.74 12.57 -35.65
N THR A 345 -65.21 11.35 -35.62
CA THR A 345 -65.58 10.35 -34.58
C THR A 345 -64.89 10.55 -33.23
N GLY A 346 -65.23 11.62 -32.50
CA GLY A 346 -64.75 11.80 -31.13
C GLY A 346 -65.58 12.73 -30.23
N SER A 347 -66.55 13.47 -30.75
CA SER A 347 -67.39 14.37 -29.95
C SER A 347 -68.80 13.83 -29.90
N ILE A 348 -69.51 14.30 -28.89
CA ILE A 348 -70.93 14.07 -28.76
C ILE A 348 -71.66 14.63 -30.00
N ALA A 349 -71.25 15.80 -30.54
CA ALA A 349 -71.82 16.41 -31.74
C ALA A 349 -71.77 15.48 -32.96
N SER A 350 -70.62 14.86 -33.17
CA SER A 350 -70.41 13.98 -34.30
C SER A 350 -71.10 12.63 -34.13
N TYR A 351 -71.15 12.09 -32.91
CA TYR A 351 -71.98 10.92 -32.63
C TYR A 351 -73.47 11.22 -32.86
N THR A 352 -73.94 12.43 -32.48
CA THR A 352 -75.33 12.84 -32.75
C THR A 352 -75.62 12.99 -34.24
N SER A 353 -74.71 13.57 -35.03
CA SER A 353 -74.94 13.77 -36.48
C SER A 353 -74.96 12.43 -37.23
N ILE A 354 -74.03 11.52 -36.92
CA ILE A 354 -73.99 10.17 -37.50
C ILE A 354 -75.25 9.39 -37.12
N LEU A 355 -75.66 9.46 -35.84
CA LEU A 355 -76.83 8.73 -35.35
C LEU A 355 -78.14 9.27 -35.95
N ALA A 356 -78.26 10.60 -36.09
CA ALA A 356 -79.42 11.24 -36.73
C ALA A 356 -79.54 10.86 -38.22
N ASN A 357 -78.42 10.70 -38.92
CA ASN A 357 -78.38 10.25 -40.32
C ASN A 357 -78.57 8.72 -40.49
N SER A 358 -78.64 7.96 -39.39
CA SER A 358 -78.65 6.49 -39.35
C SER A 358 -79.92 5.93 -38.72
N PRO A 359 -81.05 5.90 -39.43
CA PRO A 359 -82.36 5.55 -38.86
C PRO A 359 -82.43 4.09 -38.36
N THR A 360 -81.76 3.15 -39.03
CA THR A 360 -81.71 1.74 -38.61
C THR A 360 -80.98 1.58 -37.28
N LEU A 361 -79.87 2.30 -37.11
CA LEU A 361 -79.12 2.32 -35.84
C LEU A 361 -79.89 3.03 -34.72
N LEU A 362 -80.59 4.12 -35.03
CA LEU A 362 -81.42 4.87 -34.07
C LEU A 362 -82.51 3.97 -33.48
N VAL A 363 -83.23 3.21 -34.31
CA VAL A 363 -84.28 2.28 -33.87
C VAL A 363 -83.72 1.17 -32.96
N VAL A 364 -82.54 0.66 -33.27
CA VAL A 364 -81.87 -0.39 -32.48
C VAL A 364 -81.47 0.13 -31.09
N LEU A 365 -80.96 1.35 -31.03
CA LEU A 365 -80.43 1.98 -29.82
C LEU A 365 -81.48 2.71 -28.99
N LYS A 366 -82.68 2.91 -29.53
CA LYS A 366 -83.82 3.50 -28.82
C LYS A 366 -84.12 2.72 -27.52
N ASP A 367 -84.42 3.45 -26.46
CA ASP A 367 -84.66 2.98 -25.10
C ASP A 367 -83.49 2.18 -24.47
N LEU A 368 -82.29 2.23 -25.04
CA LEU A 368 -81.12 1.54 -24.48
C LEU A 368 -80.25 2.39 -23.59
N GLY A 369 -80.53 3.68 -23.40
CA GLY A 369 -79.69 4.59 -22.59
C GLY A 369 -79.50 4.14 -21.14
N HIS A 370 -80.50 3.48 -20.56
CA HIS A 370 -80.49 3.00 -19.17
C HIS A 370 -79.92 1.58 -19.00
N TYR A 371 -79.59 0.87 -20.09
CA TYR A 371 -79.10 -0.52 -20.05
C TYR A 371 -77.66 -0.61 -19.54
N ARG A 372 -77.33 -1.69 -18.81
CA ARG A 372 -75.95 -2.02 -18.41
C ARG A 372 -75.10 -2.40 -19.62
N SER A 373 -73.78 -2.19 -19.57
CA SER A 373 -72.84 -2.60 -20.63
C SER A 373 -72.97 -4.07 -21.05
N SER A 374 -73.22 -5.00 -20.12
CA SER A 374 -73.43 -6.42 -20.44
C SER A 374 -74.76 -6.68 -21.15
N GLN A 375 -75.82 -5.95 -20.79
CA GLN A 375 -77.13 -6.03 -21.45
C GLN A 375 -77.10 -5.40 -22.83
N LEU A 376 -76.39 -4.27 -22.98
CA LEU A 376 -76.14 -3.63 -24.26
C LEU A 376 -75.35 -4.56 -25.19
N LYS A 377 -74.26 -5.17 -24.69
CA LYS A 377 -73.47 -6.14 -25.45
C LYS A 377 -74.34 -7.31 -25.94
N ARG A 378 -75.12 -7.92 -25.05
CA ARG A 378 -76.02 -9.05 -25.40
C ARG A 378 -77.08 -8.69 -26.43
N LYS A 379 -77.60 -7.45 -26.41
CA LYS A 379 -78.59 -6.99 -27.41
C LYS A 379 -77.94 -6.71 -28.78
N LEU A 380 -76.66 -6.33 -28.79
CA LEU A 380 -75.90 -6.03 -30.01
C LEU A 380 -75.09 -7.23 -30.54
N GLU A 381 -75.09 -8.37 -29.85
CA GLU A 381 -74.21 -9.52 -30.11
C GLU A 381 -74.42 -10.17 -31.49
N ASN A 382 -75.66 -10.16 -31.99
CA ASN A 382 -76.04 -10.76 -33.28
C ASN A 382 -76.34 -9.71 -34.36
N MET A 383 -75.74 -8.51 -34.21
CA MET A 383 -75.95 -7.37 -35.10
C MET A 383 -74.65 -7.04 -35.81
N HIS A 384 -74.70 -6.95 -37.14
CA HIS A 384 -73.61 -6.48 -37.97
C HIS A 384 -73.82 -5.01 -38.32
N PHE A 385 -72.76 -4.21 -38.26
CA PHE A 385 -72.80 -2.78 -38.55
C PHE A 385 -71.89 -2.49 -39.74
N ILE A 386 -72.42 -1.81 -40.76
CA ILE A 386 -71.66 -1.37 -41.94
C ILE A 386 -71.75 0.14 -42.02
N ILE A 387 -70.64 0.80 -42.28
CA ILE A 387 -70.59 2.24 -42.54
C ILE A 387 -70.73 2.44 -44.05
N ASN A 388 -71.72 3.23 -44.46
CA ASN A 388 -71.93 3.65 -45.83
C ASN A 388 -71.72 5.17 -45.92
N THR A 389 -70.75 5.60 -46.72
CA THR A 389 -70.44 7.03 -46.94
C THR A 389 -71.18 7.53 -48.18
N SER A 390 -72.28 8.27 -47.97
CA SER A 390 -73.09 8.87 -49.04
C SER A 390 -72.87 10.38 -49.14
N ARG A 391 -73.44 11.04 -50.17
CA ARG A 391 -73.39 12.51 -50.36
C ARG A 391 -73.92 13.31 -49.17
N ASN A 392 -74.83 12.72 -48.39
CA ASN A 392 -75.45 13.34 -47.20
C ASN A 392 -74.66 13.06 -45.90
N GLY A 393 -73.41 12.60 -46.01
CA GLY A 393 -72.55 12.25 -44.89
C GLY A 393 -72.54 10.76 -44.55
N PRO A 394 -71.74 10.38 -43.54
CA PRO A 394 -71.56 8.98 -43.15
C PRO A 394 -72.80 8.45 -42.41
N ARG A 395 -73.23 7.25 -42.81
CA ARG A 395 -74.38 6.54 -42.25
C ARG A 395 -73.98 5.15 -41.80
N ILE A 396 -74.54 4.68 -40.69
CA ILE A 396 -74.32 3.34 -40.16
C ILE A 396 -75.60 2.53 -40.37
N GLU A 397 -75.47 1.42 -41.09
CA GLU A 397 -76.55 0.46 -41.30
C GLU A 397 -76.35 -0.75 -40.40
N ALA A 398 -77.39 -1.10 -39.65
CA ALA A 398 -77.41 -2.25 -38.77
C ALA A 398 -78.21 -3.39 -39.42
N PHE A 399 -77.61 -4.57 -39.52
CA PHE A 399 -78.19 -5.79 -40.10
C PHE A 399 -78.21 -6.89 -39.03
N GLY A 400 -79.34 -7.56 -38.84
CA GLY A 400 -79.43 -8.66 -37.87
C GLY A 400 -80.86 -9.05 -37.52
N SER A 401 -81.07 -10.31 -37.12
CA SER A 401 -82.38 -10.83 -36.72
C SER A 401 -82.72 -10.42 -35.29
N THR A 402 -83.71 -9.55 -35.13
CA THR A 402 -84.26 -9.22 -33.81
C THR A 402 -85.13 -10.38 -33.35
N ARG A 403 -84.63 -11.22 -32.43
CA ARG A 403 -85.48 -12.25 -31.79
C ARG A 403 -86.67 -11.53 -31.14
N LYS A 404 -87.91 -11.97 -31.44
CA LYS A 404 -89.14 -11.47 -30.79
C LYS A 404 -88.93 -11.41 -29.27
N SER A 405 -89.34 -10.29 -28.70
CA SER A 405 -89.38 -10.00 -27.26
C SER A 405 -89.81 -11.22 -26.43
N LEU A 406 -88.96 -11.68 -25.51
CA LEU A 406 -89.39 -12.54 -24.41
C LEU A 406 -89.99 -11.67 -23.27
N PRO A 407 -90.99 -12.17 -22.54
CA PRO A 407 -91.78 -11.38 -21.61
C PRO A 407 -91.03 -11.07 -20.30
N GLY A 408 -91.24 -9.87 -19.77
CA GLY A 408 -91.43 -9.66 -18.33
C GLY A 408 -90.31 -10.06 -17.35
N GLY A 409 -89.04 -10.10 -17.75
CA GLY A 409 -87.95 -10.11 -16.77
C GLY A 409 -87.82 -8.72 -16.15
N SER A 410 -88.32 -8.52 -14.93
CA SER A 410 -88.31 -7.27 -14.17
C SER A 410 -87.12 -6.38 -14.53
N SER A 411 -87.41 -5.20 -15.09
CA SER A 411 -86.45 -4.12 -15.33
C SER A 411 -85.86 -3.68 -14.00
N HIS A 412 -84.86 -4.41 -13.50
CA HIS A 412 -84.02 -3.95 -12.42
C HIS A 412 -83.06 -2.92 -13.02
N SER A 413 -83.58 -1.72 -13.26
CA SER A 413 -82.79 -0.53 -13.48
C SER A 413 -81.79 -0.42 -12.32
N LYS A 414 -80.53 -0.20 -12.66
CA LYS A 414 -79.47 -0.13 -11.66
C LYS A 414 -79.74 1.09 -10.77
N LYS A 415 -80.07 0.90 -9.49
CA LYS A 415 -80.17 2.00 -8.50
C LYS A 415 -78.86 2.80 -8.36
N ARG A 416 -77.72 2.29 -8.87
CA ARG A 416 -76.40 2.92 -8.73
C ARG A 416 -75.75 3.22 -10.09
N PRO A 417 -75.36 4.49 -10.34
CA PRO A 417 -74.70 4.92 -11.57
C PRO A 417 -73.31 4.29 -11.73
N TRP A 418 -72.77 4.30 -12.95
CA TRP A 418 -71.42 3.81 -13.22
C TRP A 418 -70.37 4.74 -12.60
N ARG A 419 -69.28 4.15 -12.09
CA ARG A 419 -68.16 4.88 -11.50
C ARG A 419 -66.87 4.36 -12.11
N PRO A 420 -66.05 5.21 -12.76
CA PRO A 420 -64.73 4.80 -13.23
C PRO A 420 -63.82 4.48 -12.02
N LEU A 421 -62.82 3.63 -12.24
CA LEU A 421 -61.82 3.25 -11.25
C LEU A 421 -61.20 4.46 -10.52
N PRO A 422 -60.74 5.54 -11.19
CA PRO A 422 -60.21 6.74 -10.53
C PRO A 422 -61.23 7.50 -9.66
N ALA A 423 -62.55 7.29 -9.85
CA ALA A 423 -63.58 7.89 -9.00
C ALA A 423 -64.06 6.98 -7.86
N SER A 424 -63.53 5.75 -7.79
CA SER A 424 -63.78 4.82 -6.68
C SER A 424 -63.13 5.37 -5.40
N LEU A 425 -63.78 5.15 -4.25
CA LEU A 425 -63.28 5.63 -2.96
C LEU A 425 -61.82 5.21 -2.67
N PRO A 426 -61.41 3.94 -2.84
CA PRO A 426 -60.02 3.55 -2.53
C PRO A 426 -59.00 4.22 -3.46
N MET A 427 -59.32 4.39 -4.74
CA MET A 427 -58.40 5.08 -5.66
C MET A 427 -58.34 6.58 -5.44
N VAL A 428 -59.43 7.21 -5.02
CA VAL A 428 -59.42 8.62 -4.62
C VAL A 428 -58.54 8.81 -3.38
N VAL A 429 -58.69 7.95 -2.37
CA VAL A 429 -57.84 7.96 -1.16
C VAL A 429 -56.38 7.72 -1.53
N LEU A 430 -56.09 6.79 -2.44
CA LEU A 430 -54.73 6.53 -2.90
C LEU A 430 -54.15 7.71 -3.69
N CYS A 431 -54.91 8.29 -4.61
CA CYS A 431 -54.47 9.37 -5.50
C CYS A 431 -54.10 10.64 -4.73
N PHE A 432 -54.81 10.96 -3.65
CA PHE A 432 -54.51 12.13 -2.80
C PHE A 432 -53.67 11.79 -1.57
N GLY A 433 -53.82 10.59 -1.00
CA GLY A 433 -53.10 10.18 0.19
C GLY A 433 -51.62 9.85 -0.06
N LEU A 434 -51.31 9.20 -1.19
CA LEU A 434 -49.93 8.81 -1.51
C LEU A 434 -49.01 10.04 -1.67
N PRO A 435 -49.37 11.11 -2.42
CA PRO A 435 -48.55 12.33 -2.48
C PRO A 435 -48.37 13.04 -1.14
N LEU A 436 -49.39 13.08 -0.28
CA LEU A 436 -49.29 13.71 1.05
C LEU A 436 -48.37 12.90 1.97
N PHE A 437 -48.43 11.57 1.88
CA PHE A 437 -47.53 10.67 2.57
C PHE A 437 -46.08 10.87 2.12
N THR A 438 -45.82 11.00 0.81
CA THR A 438 -44.46 11.24 0.31
C THR A 438 -43.91 12.59 0.73
N ILE A 439 -44.72 13.66 0.77
CA ILE A 439 -44.31 14.96 1.32
C ILE A 439 -43.85 14.81 2.78
N SER A 440 -44.63 14.08 3.59
CA SER A 440 -44.34 13.84 5.00
C SER A 440 -43.07 13.01 5.19
N LEU A 441 -42.90 11.94 4.41
CA LEU A 441 -41.73 11.08 4.44
C LEU A 441 -40.44 11.85 4.07
N LEU A 442 -40.49 12.70 3.03
CA LEU A 442 -39.37 13.54 2.62
C LEU A 442 -38.94 14.52 3.72
N GLU A 443 -39.88 15.05 4.52
CA GLU A 443 -39.56 15.93 5.64
C GLU A 443 -38.89 15.17 6.79
N ILE A 444 -39.39 13.98 7.12
CA ILE A 444 -38.80 13.12 8.14
C ILE A 444 -37.37 12.73 7.75
N LEU A 445 -37.18 12.28 6.52
CA LEU A 445 -35.86 11.88 6.04
C LEU A 445 -34.87 13.05 5.99
N GLN A 446 -35.32 14.26 5.64
CA GLN A 446 -34.46 15.44 5.69
C GLN A 446 -34.03 15.76 7.13
N ARG A 447 -34.96 15.76 8.09
CA ARG A 447 -34.62 16.02 9.50
C ARG A 447 -33.66 14.97 10.05
N LEU A 448 -33.82 13.72 9.62
CA LEU A 448 -32.92 12.64 9.99
C LEU A 448 -31.53 12.84 9.39
N SER A 449 -31.46 13.20 8.10
CA SER A 449 -30.23 13.51 7.38
C SER A 449 -29.50 14.70 8.00
N ASP A 450 -30.22 15.75 8.40
CA ASP A 450 -29.63 16.95 9.02
C ASP A 450 -29.09 16.64 10.43
N ARG A 451 -29.76 15.78 11.20
CA ARG A 451 -29.29 15.37 12.55
C ARG A 451 -28.07 14.45 12.51
N HIS A 452 -27.98 13.57 11.53
CA HIS A 452 -26.92 12.55 11.46
C HIS A 452 -25.84 12.90 10.41
N HIS A 453 -25.87 14.10 9.81
CA HIS A 453 -24.98 14.50 8.72
C HIS A 453 -24.96 13.48 7.56
N GLY A 454 -26.14 12.98 7.18
CA GLY A 454 -26.34 11.91 6.21
C GLY A 454 -27.22 10.78 6.74
N LEU A 455 -27.66 9.88 5.87
CA LEU A 455 -28.58 8.78 6.22
C LEU A 455 -27.91 7.42 6.33
N PHE A 456 -26.99 7.11 5.41
CA PHE A 456 -26.34 5.80 5.31
C PHE A 456 -24.85 5.98 5.04
N ASP A 457 -24.03 5.18 5.72
CA ASP A 457 -22.59 5.09 5.53
C ASP A 457 -22.27 4.21 4.31
N PHE A 458 -21.47 4.72 3.38
CA PHE A 458 -21.01 3.96 2.23
C PHE A 458 -19.57 3.50 2.47
N ASP A 459 -19.42 2.22 2.78
CA ASP A 459 -18.13 1.55 2.80
C ASP A 459 -17.60 1.41 1.37
N SER A 460 -16.39 1.85 1.10
CA SER A 460 -15.80 1.92 -0.25
C SER A 460 -15.71 0.57 -0.96
N SER A 461 -15.80 -0.56 -0.24
CA SER A 461 -15.62 -1.90 -0.83
C SER A 461 -16.89 -2.57 -1.37
N ASN A 462 -18.09 -2.28 -0.85
CA ASN A 462 -19.29 -3.08 -1.18
C ASN A 462 -20.63 -2.32 -1.25
N SER A 463 -20.59 -1.00 -1.37
CA SER A 463 -21.76 -0.14 -1.12
C SER A 463 -22.52 0.34 -2.37
N ALA A 464 -22.21 -0.18 -3.56
CA ALA A 464 -22.91 0.22 -4.80
C ALA A 464 -24.40 -0.20 -4.83
N THR A 465 -24.71 -1.39 -4.31
CA THR A 465 -26.06 -1.99 -4.36
C THR A 465 -27.11 -1.21 -3.55
N PRO A 466 -26.88 -0.81 -2.28
CA PRO A 466 -27.88 -0.06 -1.52
C PRO A 466 -28.14 1.34 -2.10
N SER A 467 -27.14 2.01 -2.66
CA SER A 467 -27.34 3.33 -3.31
C SER A 467 -28.29 3.23 -4.52
N TYR A 468 -28.20 2.14 -5.28
CA TYR A 468 -29.03 1.89 -6.45
C TYR A 468 -30.48 1.61 -6.07
N ALA A 469 -30.67 0.77 -5.04
CA ALA A 469 -31.99 0.39 -4.57
C ALA A 469 -32.81 1.62 -4.12
N ILE A 470 -32.19 2.54 -3.38
CA ILE A 470 -32.86 3.77 -2.90
C ILE A 470 -33.27 4.68 -4.06
N ARG A 471 -32.37 4.90 -5.04
CA ARG A 471 -32.65 5.74 -6.20
C ARG A 471 -33.79 5.17 -7.05
N LEU A 472 -33.75 3.88 -7.36
CA LEU A 472 -34.81 3.20 -8.10
C LEU A 472 -36.15 3.21 -7.35
N ALA A 473 -36.14 2.95 -6.04
CA ALA A 473 -37.36 2.95 -5.24
C ALA A 473 -38.04 4.33 -5.27
N SER A 474 -37.26 5.41 -5.17
CA SER A 474 -37.79 6.76 -5.23
C SER A 474 -38.34 7.14 -6.61
N THR A 475 -37.67 6.74 -7.70
CA THR A 475 -38.16 7.01 -9.07
C THR A 475 -39.41 6.20 -9.40
N LEU A 476 -39.48 4.94 -8.97
CA LEU A 476 -40.66 4.10 -9.11
C LEU A 476 -41.88 4.70 -8.39
N LEU A 477 -41.69 5.21 -7.17
CA LEU A 477 -42.74 5.85 -6.40
C LEU A 477 -43.29 7.11 -7.09
N ALA A 478 -42.41 7.96 -7.63
CA ALA A 478 -42.81 9.14 -8.40
C ALA A 478 -43.55 8.76 -9.70
N PHE A 479 -43.08 7.72 -10.39
CA PHE A 479 -43.74 7.20 -11.60
C PHE A 479 -45.17 6.70 -11.31
N LEU A 480 -45.37 5.99 -10.18
CA LEU A 480 -46.69 5.55 -9.74
C LEU A 480 -47.62 6.73 -9.46
N ILE A 481 -47.14 7.76 -8.76
CA ILE A 481 -47.92 8.99 -8.50
C ILE A 481 -48.31 9.68 -9.80
N ALA A 482 -47.37 9.87 -10.73
CA ALA A 482 -47.64 10.50 -12.02
C ALA A 482 -48.69 9.70 -12.84
N THR A 483 -48.61 8.36 -12.79
CA THR A 483 -49.57 7.49 -13.47
C THR A 483 -50.97 7.56 -12.85
N LEU A 484 -51.08 7.67 -11.52
CA LEU A 484 -52.36 7.89 -10.84
C LEU A 484 -53.03 9.20 -11.28
N PHE A 485 -52.26 10.29 -11.37
CA PHE A 485 -52.78 11.57 -11.87
C PHE A 485 -53.19 11.50 -13.34
N ASN A 486 -52.40 10.85 -14.20
CA ASN A 486 -52.77 10.66 -15.61
C ASN A 486 -54.08 9.85 -15.78
N ASN A 487 -54.30 8.84 -14.94
CA ASN A 487 -55.54 8.06 -14.94
C ASN A 487 -56.75 8.89 -14.48
N LEU A 488 -56.55 9.73 -13.45
CA LEU A 488 -57.58 10.66 -13.00
C LEU A 488 -57.92 11.71 -14.08
N ASP A 489 -56.90 12.25 -14.76
CA ASP A 489 -57.06 13.24 -15.83
C ASP A 489 -57.86 12.69 -17.00
N PHE A 490 -57.55 11.47 -17.45
CA PHE A 490 -58.34 10.80 -18.48
C PHE A 490 -59.81 10.69 -18.08
N ALA A 491 -60.12 10.32 -16.84
CA ALA A 491 -61.49 10.27 -16.36
C ALA A 491 -62.15 11.66 -16.28
N ILE A 492 -61.43 12.69 -15.84
CA ILE A 492 -61.94 14.07 -15.82
C ILE A 492 -62.25 14.54 -17.25
N ALA A 493 -61.34 14.33 -18.20
CA ALA A 493 -61.51 14.72 -19.60
C ALA A 493 -62.72 14.04 -20.25
N VAL A 494 -62.90 12.72 -20.04
CA VAL A 494 -64.04 11.96 -20.57
C VAL A 494 -65.37 12.44 -19.99
N PHE A 495 -65.42 12.79 -18.69
CA PHE A 495 -66.67 13.19 -18.02
C PHE A 495 -66.98 14.68 -18.12
N THR A 496 -66.01 15.53 -18.47
CA THR A 496 -66.17 16.99 -18.59
C THR A 496 -67.41 17.39 -19.42
N PRO A 497 -67.59 16.94 -20.68
CA PRO A 497 -68.73 17.36 -21.49
C PRO A 497 -70.08 16.90 -20.89
N TYR A 498 -70.15 15.69 -20.33
CA TYR A 498 -71.35 15.17 -19.68
C TYR A 498 -71.68 15.90 -18.37
N SER A 499 -70.65 16.28 -17.60
CA SER A 499 -70.82 17.02 -16.36
C SER A 499 -71.38 18.42 -16.60
N LEU A 500 -70.98 19.06 -17.70
CA LEU A 500 -71.50 20.36 -18.14
C LEU A 500 -72.96 20.26 -18.57
N LEU A 501 -73.31 19.25 -19.37
CA LEU A 501 -74.71 19.00 -19.77
C LEU A 501 -75.62 18.68 -18.58
N ARG A 502 -75.09 17.99 -17.56
CA ARG A 502 -75.82 17.74 -16.31
C ARG A 502 -76.02 19.01 -15.48
N SER A 503 -75.17 20.01 -15.63
CA SER A 503 -75.18 21.22 -14.80
C SER A 503 -76.16 22.30 -15.27
N GLY A 504 -76.71 22.21 -16.49
CA GLY A 504 -77.71 23.13 -17.03
C GLY A 504 -77.46 23.45 -18.51
N SER A 505 -78.05 24.55 -18.99
CA SER A 505 -77.91 25.03 -20.37
C SER A 505 -76.49 25.54 -20.64
N VAL A 506 -75.78 24.93 -21.60
CA VAL A 506 -74.39 25.26 -21.95
C VAL A 506 -74.25 25.42 -23.47
N PRO A 507 -73.51 26.44 -23.97
CA PRO A 507 -73.24 26.61 -25.41
C PRO A 507 -72.59 25.37 -26.04
N ALA A 508 -72.98 25.04 -27.28
CA ALA A 508 -72.52 23.83 -27.97
C ALA A 508 -70.99 23.72 -28.09
N HIS A 509 -70.31 24.84 -28.40
CA HIS A 509 -68.83 24.92 -28.49
C HIS A 509 -68.09 24.59 -27.17
N ARG A 510 -68.78 24.73 -26.03
CA ARG A 510 -68.24 24.44 -24.69
C ARG A 510 -68.60 23.05 -24.19
N SER A 511 -69.54 22.35 -24.82
CA SER A 511 -70.02 21.04 -24.36
C SER A 511 -69.93 20.00 -25.47
N ILE A 512 -70.95 19.94 -26.34
CA ILE A 512 -71.22 18.86 -27.27
C ILE A 512 -70.20 18.80 -28.41
N SER A 513 -69.65 19.93 -28.86
CA SER A 513 -68.59 19.97 -29.89
C SER A 513 -67.18 20.14 -29.31
N SER A 514 -67.02 20.18 -27.98
CA SER A 514 -65.70 20.22 -27.35
C SER A 514 -65.03 18.85 -27.36
N HIS A 515 -63.80 18.78 -27.87
CA HIS A 515 -63.01 17.55 -27.98
C HIS A 515 -61.71 17.68 -27.20
N VAL A 516 -61.74 17.29 -25.93
CA VAL A 516 -60.57 17.39 -25.04
C VAL A 516 -59.50 16.32 -25.36
N LEU A 517 -59.89 15.17 -25.90
CA LEU A 517 -59.01 14.02 -26.11
C LEU A 517 -58.25 13.99 -27.47
N ARG A 518 -58.60 14.86 -28.43
CA ARG A 518 -58.01 14.84 -29.79
C ARG A 518 -56.80 15.74 -29.95
N VAL A 519 -56.62 16.67 -29.02
CA VAL A 519 -55.65 17.76 -29.13
C VAL A 519 -54.42 17.44 -28.27
N SER A 520 -53.24 17.95 -28.65
CA SER A 520 -52.03 17.76 -27.86
C SER A 520 -52.19 18.33 -26.43
N PRO A 521 -51.59 17.71 -25.40
CA PRO A 521 -51.79 18.12 -24.00
C PRO A 521 -51.55 19.62 -23.74
N PHE A 522 -50.55 20.22 -24.39
CA PHE A 522 -50.26 21.66 -24.30
C PHE A 522 -51.38 22.52 -24.89
N LEU A 523 -51.92 22.15 -26.05
CA LEU A 523 -52.94 22.94 -26.74
C LEU A 523 -54.33 22.72 -26.11
N VAL A 524 -54.58 21.55 -25.52
CA VAL A 524 -55.78 21.27 -24.71
C VAL A 524 -55.85 22.20 -23.50
N LEU A 525 -54.74 22.44 -22.80
CA LEU A 525 -54.72 23.31 -21.62
C LEU A 525 -55.17 24.74 -21.98
N VAL A 526 -54.60 25.32 -23.05
CA VAL A 526 -54.96 26.66 -23.51
C VAL A 526 -56.42 26.71 -23.96
N ASN A 527 -56.87 25.69 -24.69
CA ASN A 527 -58.23 25.65 -25.21
C ASN A 527 -59.28 25.47 -24.10
N THR A 528 -59.06 24.54 -23.16
CA THR A 528 -59.96 24.30 -22.02
C THR A 528 -60.04 25.50 -21.09
N PHE A 529 -58.94 26.24 -20.91
CA PHE A 529 -58.94 27.51 -20.18
C PHE A 529 -59.78 28.58 -20.90
N ARG A 530 -59.58 28.77 -22.21
CA ARG A 530 -60.39 29.71 -23.03
C ARG A 530 -61.87 29.35 -23.05
N LEU A 531 -62.20 28.06 -23.11
CA LEU A 531 -63.56 27.52 -23.04
C LEU A 531 -64.16 27.53 -21.62
N ARG A 532 -63.46 28.12 -20.63
CA ARG A 532 -63.89 28.21 -19.22
C ARG A 532 -64.19 26.83 -18.60
N GLN A 533 -63.52 25.77 -19.04
CA GLN A 533 -63.64 24.42 -18.49
C GLN A 533 -62.59 24.22 -17.38
N PHE A 534 -62.72 24.98 -16.29
CA PHE A 534 -61.68 25.07 -15.24
C PHE A 534 -61.30 23.73 -14.61
N GLY A 535 -62.25 22.79 -14.46
CA GLY A 535 -61.95 21.46 -13.92
C GLY A 535 -61.04 20.61 -14.82
N SER A 536 -61.28 20.63 -16.14
CA SER A 536 -60.42 19.96 -17.12
C SER A 536 -59.08 20.68 -17.26
N ALA A 537 -59.08 22.01 -17.26
CA ALA A 537 -57.85 22.80 -17.34
C ALA A 537 -56.92 22.55 -16.15
N ALA A 538 -57.45 22.53 -14.92
CA ALA A 538 -56.67 22.22 -13.71
C ALA A 538 -56.08 20.80 -13.75
N SER A 539 -56.85 19.83 -14.26
CA SER A 539 -56.42 18.44 -14.39
C SER A 539 -55.28 18.27 -15.41
N HIS A 540 -55.38 18.88 -16.59
CA HIS A 540 -54.29 18.84 -17.59
C HIS A 540 -53.04 19.61 -17.13
N PHE A 541 -53.21 20.70 -16.38
CA PHE A 541 -52.07 21.38 -15.78
C PHE A 541 -51.39 20.51 -14.72
N CYS A 542 -52.16 19.73 -13.95
CA CYS A 542 -51.61 18.76 -13.02
C CYS A 542 -50.79 17.67 -13.72
N THR A 543 -51.26 17.08 -14.83
CA THR A 543 -50.53 16.02 -15.53
C THR A 543 -49.23 16.54 -16.14
N LEU A 544 -49.23 17.78 -16.65
CA LEU A 544 -48.02 18.46 -17.10
C LEU A 544 -47.01 18.60 -15.95
N LEU A 545 -47.43 19.08 -14.78
CA LEU A 545 -46.55 19.19 -13.61
C LEU A 545 -46.08 17.82 -13.09
N ALA A 546 -46.94 16.81 -13.11
CA ALA A 546 -46.62 15.45 -12.67
C ALA A 546 -45.51 14.81 -13.52
N SER A 547 -45.37 15.19 -14.79
CA SER A 547 -44.28 14.70 -15.65
C SER A 547 -42.88 15.15 -15.18
N PHE A 548 -42.77 16.29 -14.49
CA PHE A 548 -41.49 16.78 -13.94
C PHE A 548 -41.08 16.08 -12.65
N LEU A 549 -42.00 15.35 -12.00
CA LEU A 549 -41.76 14.69 -10.72
C LEU A 549 -40.62 13.67 -10.80
N THR A 550 -40.63 12.82 -11.83
CA THR A 550 -39.62 11.77 -12.04
C THR A 550 -38.24 12.35 -12.36
N ILE A 551 -38.20 13.50 -13.04
CA ILE A 551 -36.96 14.22 -13.36
C ILE A 551 -36.29 14.72 -12.08
N ILE A 552 -37.05 15.40 -11.23
CA ILE A 552 -36.49 16.02 -10.01
C ILE A 552 -36.07 14.98 -8.97
N VAL A 553 -36.78 13.85 -8.89
CA VAL A 553 -36.39 12.74 -8.00
C VAL A 553 -35.02 12.16 -8.34
N SER A 554 -34.58 12.21 -9.60
CA SER A 554 -33.24 11.74 -9.99
C SER A 554 -32.11 12.51 -9.28
N GLY A 555 -32.35 13.79 -8.96
CA GLY A 555 -31.42 14.66 -8.24
C GLY A 555 -31.67 14.75 -6.73
N LEU A 556 -32.48 13.86 -6.15
CA LEU A 556 -32.83 13.90 -4.72
C LEU A 556 -31.67 13.40 -3.83
N TRP A 557 -30.91 12.42 -4.30
CA TRP A 557 -29.90 11.71 -3.50
C TRP A 557 -28.49 12.09 -3.91
N VAL A 558 -27.74 12.74 -3.02
CA VAL A 558 -26.36 13.21 -3.24
C VAL A 558 -25.39 12.57 -2.25
N MET A 559 -24.11 12.42 -2.64
CA MET A 559 -23.07 12.04 -1.69
C MET A 559 -22.62 13.28 -0.93
N GLY A 560 -22.74 13.26 0.39
CA GLY A 560 -22.33 14.34 1.28
C GLY A 560 -20.82 14.35 1.55
N ASP A 561 -20.39 15.35 2.29
CA ASP A 561 -18.98 15.54 2.64
C ASP A 561 -18.43 14.36 3.46
N PRO A 562 -17.13 14.06 3.34
CA PRO A 562 -16.49 13.00 4.10
C PRO A 562 -16.57 13.26 5.61
N VAL A 563 -17.10 12.31 6.36
CA VAL A 563 -17.20 12.35 7.84
C VAL A 563 -16.17 11.39 8.44
N GLN A 564 -15.52 11.82 9.52
CA GLN A 564 -14.61 11.01 10.32
C GLN A 564 -15.38 10.25 11.40
N ILE A 565 -15.35 8.92 11.35
CA ILE A 565 -15.93 8.03 12.36
C ILE A 565 -14.81 7.51 13.26
N SER A 566 -14.96 7.65 14.58
CA SER A 566 -14.07 7.04 15.57
C SER A 566 -14.65 5.73 16.09
N SER A 567 -13.85 4.67 16.13
CA SER A 567 -14.21 3.38 16.72
C SER A 567 -13.06 2.81 17.55
N VAL A 568 -13.39 1.93 18.50
CA VAL A 568 -12.40 1.23 19.33
C VAL A 568 -11.73 0.15 18.48
N SER A 569 -10.39 0.12 18.50
CA SER A 569 -9.56 -0.81 17.72
C SER A 569 -8.70 -1.63 18.68
N PRO A 570 -8.97 -2.94 18.87
CA PRO A 570 -8.09 -3.79 19.65
C PRO A 570 -6.83 -4.12 18.85
N ALA A 571 -5.68 -4.09 19.52
CA ALA A 571 -4.41 -4.54 18.98
C ALA A 571 -3.66 -5.40 20.00
N THR A 572 -2.78 -6.25 19.51
CA THR A 572 -1.83 -7.02 20.30
C THR A 572 -0.47 -6.36 20.20
N ILE A 573 0.16 -6.13 21.34
CA ILE A 573 1.48 -5.53 21.46
C ILE A 573 2.45 -6.53 22.09
N GLN A 574 3.60 -6.69 21.47
CA GLN A 574 4.67 -7.53 21.99
C GLN A 574 5.28 -6.89 23.23
N SER A 575 5.30 -7.63 24.34
CA SER A 575 5.86 -7.13 25.61
C SER A 575 7.39 -7.17 25.61
N TRP A 576 7.99 -6.39 26.52
CA TRP A 576 9.44 -6.38 26.74
C TRP A 576 9.85 -7.53 27.68
N ASP A 577 10.85 -8.33 27.30
CA ASP A 577 11.45 -9.38 28.14
C ASP A 577 12.68 -8.85 28.88
N THR A 578 12.65 -9.02 30.20
CA THR A 578 13.64 -8.50 31.13
C THR A 578 14.66 -9.55 31.55
N LYS A 579 14.46 -10.82 31.17
CA LYS A 579 15.34 -11.94 31.52
C LYS A 579 16.69 -11.88 30.79
N TRP A 580 16.77 -11.22 29.64
CA TRP A 580 18.04 -11.09 28.92
C TRP A 580 19.12 -10.36 29.73
N LEU A 581 18.74 -9.41 30.59
CA LEU A 581 19.67 -8.65 31.43
C LEU A 581 20.50 -9.50 32.40
N THR A 582 20.06 -10.73 32.69
CA THR A 582 20.85 -11.68 33.49
C THR A 582 21.87 -12.48 32.65
N ASN A 583 21.70 -12.56 31.33
CA ASN A 583 22.61 -13.20 30.36
C ASN A 583 23.20 -12.15 29.40
N ASN A 584 23.97 -11.21 29.95
CA ASN A 584 24.59 -10.07 29.24
C ASN A 584 25.78 -10.43 28.31
N HIS A 585 25.85 -11.67 27.80
CA HIS A 585 26.99 -12.21 27.05
C HIS A 585 26.68 -12.43 25.55
N ASP A 586 25.57 -11.92 25.03
CA ASP A 586 25.24 -12.03 23.61
C ASP A 586 24.49 -10.78 23.13
N ASP A 587 25.01 -10.11 22.09
CA ASP A 587 24.37 -8.95 21.45
C ASP A 587 23.35 -9.34 20.36
N GLN A 588 23.16 -10.65 20.10
CA GLN A 588 22.32 -11.22 19.05
C GLN A 588 22.64 -10.67 17.64
N GLY A 589 23.88 -10.24 17.40
CA GLY A 589 24.32 -9.70 16.10
C GLY A 589 23.95 -8.23 15.88
N ALA A 590 23.73 -7.45 16.95
CA ALA A 590 23.47 -6.02 16.86
C ALA A 590 24.62 -5.25 16.20
N SER A 591 25.87 -5.62 16.50
CA SER A 591 27.09 -5.09 15.88
C SER A 591 27.13 -5.34 14.36
N VAL A 592 26.82 -6.58 13.94
CA VAL A 592 26.70 -6.97 12.53
C VAL A 592 25.58 -6.20 11.83
N THR A 593 24.42 -6.04 12.50
CA THR A 593 23.30 -5.24 11.98
C THR A 593 23.72 -3.80 11.73
N LEU A 594 24.53 -3.22 12.62
CA LEU A 594 25.05 -1.87 12.45
C LEU A 594 26.00 -1.75 11.24
N ASN A 595 26.83 -2.76 10.95
CA ASN A 595 27.63 -2.79 9.72
C ASN A 595 26.77 -2.89 8.46
N ILE A 596 25.74 -3.75 8.49
CA ILE A 596 24.78 -3.88 7.40
C ILE A 596 24.11 -2.53 7.09
N ILE A 597 23.83 -1.71 8.12
CA ILE A 597 23.29 -0.36 7.93
C ILE A 597 24.36 0.60 7.40
N ARG A 598 25.53 0.68 8.04
CA ARG A 598 26.57 1.70 7.74
C ARG A 598 27.34 1.44 6.44
N HIS A 599 27.53 0.17 6.07
CA HIS A 599 28.26 -0.27 4.87
C HIS A 599 27.32 -0.86 3.81
N GLY A 600 26.33 -1.65 4.23
CA GLY A 600 25.33 -2.26 3.35
C GLY A 600 24.25 -1.29 2.87
N GLY A 601 24.03 -0.17 3.56
CA GLY A 601 22.98 0.80 3.20
C GLY A 601 21.57 0.26 3.49
N ALA A 602 21.45 -0.73 4.37
CA ALA A 602 20.17 -1.20 4.88
C ALA A 602 19.41 -0.07 5.59
N ASN A 603 18.08 -0.08 5.49
CA ASN A 603 17.29 0.83 6.31
C ASN A 603 17.34 0.38 7.77
N ILE A 604 17.42 1.36 8.66
CA ILE A 604 17.14 1.14 10.07
C ILE A 604 15.77 0.46 10.17
N THR A 605 15.66 -0.55 11.04
CA THR A 605 14.40 -1.29 11.22
C THR A 605 13.26 -0.31 11.43
N SER A 606 12.09 -0.57 10.85
CA SER A 606 10.95 0.36 10.91
C SER A 606 10.50 0.68 12.35
N TYR A 607 10.90 -0.17 13.30
CA TYR A 607 10.64 -0.04 14.73
C TYR A 607 11.70 0.81 15.47
N ILE A 608 12.72 1.36 14.81
CA ILE A 608 13.68 2.29 15.41
C ILE A 608 13.57 3.62 14.67
N LYS A 609 13.29 4.72 15.39
CA LYS A 609 13.30 6.08 14.83
C LYS A 609 14.23 6.98 15.64
N GLY A 610 15.32 7.42 15.02
CA GLY A 610 16.39 8.11 15.75
C GLY A 610 17.11 7.12 16.69
N TYR A 611 16.86 7.24 18.00
CA TYR A 611 17.37 6.30 19.03
C TYR A 611 16.23 5.60 19.78
N ASP A 612 14.99 5.85 19.37
CA ASP A 612 13.79 5.39 20.06
C ASP A 612 13.32 4.07 19.47
N VAL A 613 13.20 3.05 20.32
CA VAL A 613 12.79 1.70 19.93
C VAL A 613 11.32 1.50 20.26
N PHE A 614 10.53 1.30 19.21
CA PHE A 614 9.09 1.13 19.26
C PHE A 614 8.70 -0.35 19.40
N PRO A 615 7.62 -0.65 20.12
CA PRO A 615 7.12 -2.01 20.24
C PRO A 615 6.46 -2.49 18.93
N LYS A 616 6.46 -3.81 18.71
CA LYS A 616 5.78 -4.43 17.56
C LYS A 616 4.28 -4.52 17.85
N LEU A 617 3.49 -4.03 16.90
CA LEU A 617 2.04 -4.01 16.99
C LEU A 617 1.44 -4.89 15.90
N SER A 618 0.59 -5.84 16.28
CA SER A 618 -0.21 -6.65 15.38
C SER A 618 -1.69 -6.37 15.59
N LEU A 619 -2.44 -6.25 14.50
CA LEU A 619 -3.89 -6.04 14.55
C LEU A 619 -4.61 -7.37 14.34
N GLY A 620 -5.72 -7.57 15.05
CA GLY A 620 -6.57 -8.74 14.87
C GLY A 620 -7.12 -8.84 13.45
N THR A 621 -7.47 -10.03 12.99
CA THR A 621 -7.96 -10.33 11.63
C THR A 621 -9.26 -9.60 11.28
N THR A 622 -9.18 -8.33 10.88
CA THR A 622 -10.24 -7.65 10.14
C THR A 622 -9.66 -7.02 8.87
N THR A 623 -10.43 -6.98 7.80
CA THR A 623 -10.03 -6.38 6.53
C THR A 623 -9.97 -4.86 6.69
N TYR A 624 -8.77 -4.36 6.98
CA TYR A 624 -8.53 -2.93 7.18
C TYR A 624 -8.45 -2.21 5.83
N LEU A 625 -9.04 -1.01 5.77
CA LEU A 625 -8.93 -0.11 4.63
C LEU A 625 -7.71 0.78 4.81
N ASP A 626 -6.89 0.93 3.78
CA ASP A 626 -5.61 1.68 3.81
C ASP A 626 -5.76 3.16 4.22
N THR A 627 -6.98 3.71 4.22
CA THR A 627 -7.27 5.10 4.59
C THR A 627 -7.62 5.29 6.07
N THR A 628 -7.62 4.23 6.88
CA THR A 628 -7.95 4.29 8.31
C THR A 628 -6.75 4.73 9.15
N LYS A 629 -6.93 5.66 10.09
CA LYS A 629 -5.88 6.08 11.02
C LYS A 629 -6.07 5.41 12.37
N HIS A 630 -5.10 4.65 12.85
CA HIS A 630 -5.18 3.98 14.15
C HIS A 630 -4.24 4.64 15.16
N THR A 631 -4.76 5.07 16.30
CA THR A 631 -3.98 5.70 17.38
C THR A 631 -3.93 4.80 18.60
N TYR A 632 -2.72 4.52 19.10
CA TYR A 632 -2.47 3.67 20.26
C TYR A 632 -1.53 4.37 21.26
N ASP A 633 -1.80 4.19 22.55
CA ASP A 633 -0.89 4.57 23.63
C ASP A 633 0.01 3.39 23.98
N THR A 634 1.32 3.64 24.00
CA THR A 634 2.35 2.62 24.20
C THR A 634 3.59 3.18 24.87
N THR A 635 4.56 2.32 25.17
CA THR A 635 5.84 2.68 25.81
C THR A 635 6.99 2.43 24.83
N VAL A 636 7.88 3.40 24.73
CA VAL A 636 9.06 3.39 23.86
C VAL A 636 10.31 3.32 24.72
N LEU A 637 11.31 2.56 24.28
CA LEU A 637 12.59 2.42 24.99
C LEU A 637 13.67 3.26 24.31
N ARG A 638 14.44 4.00 25.11
CA ARG A 638 15.55 4.83 24.66
C ARG A 638 16.84 4.48 25.42
N PRO A 639 17.95 4.18 24.74
CA PRO A 639 19.24 4.01 25.40
C PRO A 639 19.79 5.36 25.87
N ILE A 640 20.43 5.36 27.05
CA ILE A 640 21.10 6.53 27.62
C ILE A 640 22.48 6.13 28.11
N LEU A 641 23.46 6.96 27.77
CA LEU A 641 24.80 6.89 28.32
C LEU A 641 25.05 8.18 29.11
N HIS A 642 25.29 8.07 30.41
CA HIS A 642 25.64 9.21 31.25
C HIS A 642 27.13 9.16 31.60
N CYS A 643 27.89 10.11 31.06
CA CYS A 643 29.34 10.16 31.17
C CYS A 643 29.80 11.32 32.04
N GLU A 644 30.84 11.08 32.82
CA GLU A 644 31.56 12.09 33.60
C GLU A 644 33.02 12.13 33.17
N THR A 645 33.58 13.33 33.07
CA THR A 645 34.96 13.54 32.63
C THR A 645 35.95 13.24 33.76
N VAL A 646 37.06 12.57 33.42
CA VAL A 646 38.14 12.27 34.35
C VAL A 646 39.06 13.49 34.49
N PRO A 647 39.31 13.99 35.71
CA PRO A 647 40.28 15.06 35.91
C PRO A 647 41.69 14.64 35.48
N GLN A 648 42.44 15.55 34.86
CA GLN A 648 43.82 15.29 34.38
C GLN A 648 44.77 14.78 35.48
N SER A 649 44.58 15.20 36.73
CA SER A 649 45.37 14.74 37.89
C SER A 649 45.18 13.26 38.23
N LYS A 650 44.17 12.60 37.64
CA LYS A 650 43.84 11.19 37.86
C LYS A 650 44.20 10.29 36.67
N ILE A 651 44.82 10.85 35.63
CA ILE A 651 45.34 10.13 34.47
C ILE A 651 46.85 9.96 34.67
N ARG A 652 47.32 8.72 34.84
CA ARG A 652 48.74 8.38 34.95
C ARG A 652 49.21 7.64 33.70
N ILE A 653 50.37 8.00 33.19
CA ILE A 653 50.97 7.38 32.00
C ILE A 653 52.31 6.79 32.42
N GLU A 654 52.49 5.49 32.23
CA GLU A 654 53.71 4.76 32.52
C GLU A 654 54.31 4.27 31.19
N PRO A 655 55.28 5.01 30.62
CA PRO A 655 55.92 4.63 29.36
C PRO A 655 57.02 3.57 29.57
N ASP A 656 57.11 2.65 28.63
CA ASP A 656 58.07 1.55 28.54
C ASP A 656 58.72 1.55 27.15
N VAL A 657 60.03 1.76 27.08
CA VAL A 657 60.79 1.88 25.83
C VAL A 657 61.65 0.64 25.64
N PHE A 658 61.52 -0.03 24.50
CA PHE A 658 62.26 -1.24 24.16
C PHE A 658 62.88 -1.13 22.76
N THR A 659 64.10 -1.64 22.59
CA THR A 659 64.80 -1.67 21.30
C THR A 659 64.61 -3.02 20.61
N VAL A 660 64.27 -3.00 19.32
CA VAL A 660 64.17 -4.22 18.50
C VAL A 660 65.25 -4.20 17.43
N ASP A 661 66.13 -5.20 17.45
CA ASP A 661 67.10 -5.44 16.39
C ASP A 661 66.43 -6.24 15.26
N MET A 662 66.06 -5.56 14.17
CA MET A 662 65.47 -6.19 12.98
C MET A 662 66.53 -7.00 12.24
N GLY A 663 66.70 -8.27 12.61
CA GLY A 663 67.69 -9.16 12.00
C GLY A 663 67.28 -9.67 10.62
N LYS A 664 67.88 -9.15 9.54
CA LYS A 664 68.71 -9.93 8.57
C LYS A 664 69.30 -9.05 7.45
N ILE A 665 70.63 -9.13 7.34
CA ILE A 665 71.54 -8.71 6.26
C ILE A 665 71.59 -7.19 5.97
N GLY A 666 72.52 -6.51 6.65
CA GLY A 666 73.17 -5.29 6.16
C GLY A 666 72.51 -3.97 6.55
N ILE A 667 73.07 -3.32 7.57
CA ILE A 667 72.92 -1.88 7.88
C ILE A 667 71.47 -1.42 8.13
N SER A 668 70.90 -1.81 9.28
CA SER A 668 69.81 -1.04 9.90
C SER A 668 70.20 -0.65 11.32
N ALA A 669 69.97 0.61 11.69
CA ALA A 669 70.19 1.10 13.04
C ALA A 669 69.18 0.46 14.02
N PRO A 670 69.53 0.25 15.30
CA PRO A 670 68.56 -0.23 16.30
C PRO A 670 67.37 0.72 16.34
N THR A 671 66.16 0.18 16.12
CA THR A 671 64.93 0.96 16.11
C THR A 671 64.28 0.87 17.49
N GLN A 672 64.05 2.03 18.12
CA GLN A 672 63.41 2.13 19.42
C GLN A 672 61.89 2.15 19.26
N PHE A 673 61.21 1.27 19.98
CA PHE A 673 59.77 1.24 20.10
C PHE A 673 59.36 1.60 21.53
N MET A 674 58.16 2.15 21.69
CA MET A 674 57.62 2.52 22.99
C MET A 674 56.19 2.00 23.15
N ARG A 675 55.90 1.43 24.31
CA ARG A 675 54.57 1.06 24.80
C ARG A 675 54.24 1.95 26.00
N ALA A 676 52.97 2.28 26.21
CA ALA A 676 52.56 3.04 27.39
C ALA A 676 51.36 2.37 28.08
N LEU A 677 51.39 2.31 29.42
CA LEU A 677 50.26 1.93 30.24
C LEU A 677 49.59 3.19 30.80
N ILE A 678 48.36 3.45 30.40
CA ILE A 678 47.57 4.59 30.86
C ILE A 678 46.60 4.10 31.94
N THR A 679 46.76 4.60 33.16
CA THR A 679 45.92 4.27 34.30
C THR A 679 44.99 5.42 34.65
N LEU A 680 43.69 5.15 34.69
CA LEU A 680 42.63 6.09 35.08
C LEU A 680 42.11 5.74 36.48
N ASN A 681 42.05 6.70 37.39
CA ASN A 681 41.54 6.47 38.74
C ASN A 681 40.29 7.32 39.03
N LYS A 682 39.20 6.68 39.49
CA LYS A 682 37.98 7.37 39.95
C LYS A 682 37.53 6.88 41.32
N THR A 683 37.29 7.82 42.23
CA THR A 683 36.65 7.54 43.51
C THR A 683 35.16 7.32 43.29
N VAL A 684 34.63 6.15 43.68
CA VAL A 684 33.20 5.84 43.57
C VAL A 684 32.55 5.75 44.95
N SER A 685 31.24 6.00 45.01
CA SER A 685 30.46 5.89 46.25
C SER A 685 30.45 4.47 46.79
N THR A 686 30.39 4.31 48.12
CA THR A 686 30.26 3.03 48.83
C THR A 686 29.18 2.13 48.19
N GLY A 687 29.58 0.92 47.79
CA GLY A 687 28.68 -0.10 47.20
C GLY A 687 28.95 -0.50 45.74
N CYS A 688 29.91 0.12 45.07
CA CYS A 688 30.45 -0.39 43.79
C CYS A 688 31.62 -1.34 44.09
N SER A 689 31.35 -2.62 44.30
CA SER A 689 32.37 -3.63 44.62
C SER A 689 33.36 -3.81 43.47
N VAL A 690 34.62 -3.46 43.69
CA VAL A 690 35.76 -3.95 42.90
C VAL A 690 36.42 -5.05 43.72
N ASN A 691 36.70 -6.22 43.16
CA ASN A 691 37.33 -7.33 43.88
C ASN A 691 38.69 -6.92 44.49
N SER A 692 38.66 -6.39 45.71
CA SER A 692 39.79 -6.32 46.63
C SER A 692 39.23 -6.27 48.04
N SER A 693 39.48 -7.33 48.79
CA SER A 693 39.21 -7.47 50.21
C SER A 693 39.73 -6.28 51.02
N GLY A 694 38.85 -5.37 51.44
CA GLY A 694 39.20 -4.33 52.40
C GLY A 694 38.02 -3.44 52.79
N HIS A 695 37.63 -3.48 54.06
CA HIS A 695 36.78 -2.46 54.68
C HIS A 695 37.49 -1.10 54.64
N GLY A 696 37.04 -0.21 53.75
CA GLY A 696 37.44 1.18 53.69
C GLY A 696 36.40 2.01 52.93
N ASP A 697 35.98 3.13 53.52
CA ASP A 697 35.07 4.08 52.88
C ASP A 697 35.75 4.69 51.63
N MET A 698 35.17 4.43 50.45
CA MET A 698 35.64 4.77 49.09
C MET A 698 36.64 3.76 48.47
N GLU A 699 36.13 2.91 47.57
CA GLU A 699 36.94 2.11 46.65
C GLU A 699 37.30 2.95 45.40
N ASN A 700 38.54 2.83 44.92
CA ASN A 700 38.99 3.49 43.69
C ASN A 700 38.78 2.56 42.51
N LEU A 701 38.00 2.98 41.52
CA LEU A 701 37.85 2.29 40.26
C LEU A 701 39.02 2.63 39.35
N VAL A 702 39.70 1.59 38.85
CA VAL A 702 40.94 1.71 38.07
C VAL A 702 40.72 1.18 36.65
N GLY A 703 40.89 2.06 35.66
CA GLY A 703 40.94 1.68 34.25
C GLY A 703 42.39 1.59 33.76
N ARG A 704 42.75 0.60 32.95
CA ARG A 704 44.09 0.45 32.37
C ARG A 704 43.99 0.27 30.85
N TYR A 705 44.67 1.13 30.11
CA TYR A 705 44.80 1.07 28.65
C TYR A 705 46.24 0.82 28.28
N GLN A 706 46.46 -0.05 27.29
CA GLN A 706 47.79 -0.35 26.79
C GLN A 706 47.92 0.19 25.37
N VAL A 707 48.94 1.01 25.15
CA VAL A 707 49.30 1.50 23.83
C VAL A 707 50.27 0.52 23.18
N LEU A 708 49.97 0.12 21.94
CA LEU A 708 50.82 -0.78 21.16
C LEU A 708 52.19 -0.15 20.85
N GLY A 709 53.19 -1.01 20.61
CA GLY A 709 54.57 -0.56 20.40
C GLY A 709 54.74 0.30 19.16
N VAL A 710 55.00 1.60 19.33
CA VAL A 710 55.20 2.57 18.23
C VAL A 710 56.66 3.04 18.17
N GLU A 711 57.19 3.25 16.98
CA GLU A 711 58.54 3.80 16.79
C GLU A 711 58.66 5.19 17.42
N THR A 712 59.68 5.38 18.28
CA THR A 712 59.85 6.62 19.06
C THR A 712 60.07 7.86 18.18
N LYS A 713 60.70 7.69 17.01
CA LYS A 713 60.95 8.76 16.02
C LYS A 713 59.66 9.23 15.33
N GLU A 714 58.73 8.32 15.05
CA GLU A 714 57.41 8.70 14.52
C GLU A 714 56.58 9.41 15.59
N LEU A 715 56.72 8.98 16.84
CA LEU A 715 56.01 9.55 17.98
C LEU A 715 56.47 10.97 18.35
N SER A 716 57.77 11.29 18.21
CA SER A 716 58.29 12.65 18.44
C SER A 716 57.91 13.62 17.31
N THR A 717 57.80 13.14 16.07
CA THR A 717 57.51 13.99 14.91
C THR A 717 56.01 14.20 14.66
N ARG A 718 55.16 13.18 14.86
CA ARG A 718 53.74 13.21 14.48
C ARG A 718 52.79 12.99 15.64
N GLY A 719 53.23 12.31 16.71
CA GLY A 719 52.38 11.85 17.81
C GLY A 719 51.41 10.74 17.37
N VAL A 720 50.88 9.99 18.34
CA VAL A 720 49.96 8.87 18.12
C VAL A 720 48.57 9.25 18.60
N TRP A 721 47.56 8.99 17.77
CA TRP A 721 46.17 9.11 18.18
C TRP A 721 45.75 7.85 18.91
N ILE A 722 45.04 8.03 20.01
CA ILE A 722 44.51 6.95 20.84
C ILE A 722 43.02 7.15 20.97
N GLY A 723 42.28 6.06 20.79
CA GLY A 723 40.85 5.99 20.94
C GLY A 723 40.51 4.59 21.37
N GLN A 724 40.30 4.37 22.66
CA GLN A 724 40.05 3.04 23.20
C GLN A 724 38.88 3.04 24.17
N GLN A 725 38.02 2.05 24.04
CA GLN A 725 36.96 1.69 24.95
C GLN A 725 37.44 0.58 25.90
N MET A 726 36.97 0.63 27.14
CA MET A 726 37.08 -0.48 28.07
C MET A 726 35.77 -0.75 28.79
N ASP A 727 35.52 -2.02 29.09
CA ASP A 727 34.49 -2.41 30.03
C ASP A 727 35.07 -2.46 31.45
N LEU A 728 34.30 -2.00 32.44
CA LEU A 728 34.74 -1.90 33.83
C LEU A 728 34.22 -3.08 34.63
N GLU A 729 35.06 -3.72 35.45
CA GLU A 729 34.72 -4.91 36.26
C GLU A 729 33.80 -4.63 37.47
N ALA A 730 33.11 -3.49 37.49
CA ALA A 730 32.09 -3.23 38.51
C ALA A 730 30.88 -4.13 38.27
N THR A 731 30.61 -5.05 39.19
CA THR A 731 29.36 -5.83 39.20
C THR A 731 28.25 -4.97 39.85
N PRO A 732 27.18 -4.61 39.13
CA PRO A 732 26.01 -4.01 39.76
C PRO A 732 25.28 -5.12 40.53
N GLY A 733 25.59 -5.26 41.81
CA GLY A 733 25.10 -6.37 42.64
C GLY A 733 24.32 -5.97 43.88
N GLU A 734 24.75 -4.94 44.62
CA GLU A 734 24.21 -4.73 45.98
C GLU A 734 23.95 -3.27 46.38
N SER A 735 24.21 -2.30 45.51
CA SER A 735 24.04 -0.88 45.85
C SER A 735 22.99 -0.16 45.02
N LYS A 736 22.21 0.70 45.70
CA LYS A 736 21.29 1.68 45.10
C LYS A 736 22.03 2.81 44.33
N THR A 737 23.37 2.78 44.26
CA THR A 737 24.20 3.84 43.70
C THR A 737 24.57 3.60 42.23
N ALA A 738 24.76 4.70 41.49
CA ALA A 738 25.02 4.67 40.05
C ALA A 738 26.51 4.36 39.77
N CYS A 739 26.88 3.09 39.61
CA CYS A 739 28.25 2.70 39.24
C CYS A 739 28.50 2.83 37.72
N PRO A 740 29.64 3.38 37.27
CA PRO A 740 30.06 3.34 35.87
C PRO A 740 30.30 1.91 35.39
N SER A 741 29.90 1.60 34.15
CA SER A 741 30.05 0.26 33.56
C SER A 741 31.06 0.21 32.41
N THR A 742 31.35 1.35 31.78
CA THR A 742 32.32 1.46 30.69
C THR A 742 33.11 2.77 30.80
N ALA A 743 34.33 2.77 30.25
CA ALA A 743 35.16 3.96 30.14
C ALA A 743 35.71 4.13 28.73
N PHE A 744 35.91 5.38 28.34
CA PHE A 744 36.42 5.78 27.03
C PHE A 744 37.64 6.67 27.21
N LEU A 745 38.67 6.44 26.40
CA LEU A 745 39.88 7.24 26.36
C LEU A 745 40.09 7.74 24.93
N PHE A 746 40.23 9.05 24.75
CA PHE A 746 40.57 9.64 23.46
C PHE A 746 41.62 10.74 23.61
N GLY A 747 42.56 10.79 22.67
CA GLY A 747 43.47 11.92 22.57
C GLY A 747 44.67 11.66 21.69
N LYS A 748 45.66 12.55 21.83
CA LYS A 748 46.91 12.47 21.07
C LYS A 748 48.11 12.46 22.01
N LEU A 749 48.85 11.36 22.01
CA LEU A 749 50.11 11.24 22.72
C LEU A 749 51.27 11.78 21.88
N GLY A 750 52.17 12.51 22.54
CA GLY A 750 53.43 12.94 21.97
C GLY A 750 54.58 12.57 22.90
N TYR A 751 55.74 12.30 22.31
CA TYR A 751 56.97 11.99 23.02
C TYR A 751 57.89 13.22 23.07
N ILE A 752 58.46 13.49 24.24
CA ILE A 752 59.46 14.54 24.41
C ILE A 752 60.82 13.87 24.50
N GLU A 753 61.72 14.17 23.56
CA GLU A 753 63.09 13.68 23.61
C GLU A 753 63.85 14.39 24.76
N GLY A 754 64.27 13.63 25.78
CA GLY A 754 64.98 14.10 26.97
C GLY A 754 65.67 12.97 27.74
N ASN A 755 66.23 13.26 28.93
CA ASN A 755 66.98 12.30 29.78
C ASN A 755 66.10 11.20 30.45
N GLY A 756 64.86 11.02 29.99
CA GLY A 756 63.92 10.00 30.45
C GLY A 756 62.69 9.94 29.53
N PRO A 757 61.88 8.88 29.59
CA PRO A 757 60.68 8.75 28.76
C PRO A 757 59.56 9.65 29.31
N GLU A 758 59.56 10.93 28.93
CA GLU A 758 58.50 11.86 29.31
C GLU A 758 57.45 12.03 28.19
N MET A 759 56.18 12.01 28.58
CA MET A 759 55.04 12.10 27.67
C MET A 759 54.26 13.40 27.82
N LYS A 760 53.77 13.92 26.70
CA LYS A 760 52.87 15.06 26.67
C LYS A 760 51.43 14.60 26.97
N ASN A 761 50.93 14.86 28.18
CA ASN A 761 49.59 14.44 28.65
C ASN A 761 48.46 15.46 28.36
N ASN A 762 48.77 16.69 27.94
CA ASN A 762 47.77 17.77 27.92
C ASN A 762 46.60 17.59 26.94
N ASN A 763 46.69 16.60 26.04
CA ASN A 763 45.74 16.37 24.95
C ASN A 763 44.94 15.05 25.10
N LEU A 764 44.96 14.43 26.29
CA LEU A 764 44.17 13.24 26.58
C LEU A 764 42.89 13.58 27.33
N THR A 765 41.79 12.93 26.99
CA THR A 765 40.52 13.05 27.68
C THR A 765 39.96 11.66 27.94
N ALA A 766 39.54 11.40 29.17
CA ALA A 766 38.90 10.14 29.53
C ALA A 766 37.52 10.38 30.16
N LEU A 767 36.61 9.44 29.91
CA LEU A 767 35.22 9.46 30.37
C LEU A 767 34.89 8.17 31.12
N PHE A 768 34.25 8.29 32.28
CA PHE A 768 33.57 7.17 32.95
C PHE A 768 32.08 7.27 32.71
N CYS A 769 31.48 6.24 32.13
CA CYS A 769 30.08 6.27 31.71
C CYS A 769 29.24 5.18 32.37
N SER A 770 27.98 5.50 32.63
CA SER A 770 26.96 4.58 33.10
C SER A 770 25.89 4.39 32.03
N GLN A 771 25.65 3.13 31.67
CA GLN A 771 24.65 2.72 30.68
C GLN A 771 23.28 2.60 31.37
N LYS A 772 22.22 3.14 30.76
CA LYS A 772 20.84 3.14 31.27
C LYS A 772 19.84 2.99 30.12
N ILE A 773 18.60 2.59 30.43
CA ILE A 773 17.45 2.63 29.51
C ILE A 773 16.36 3.52 30.11
N GLU A 774 15.79 4.37 29.27
CA GLU A 774 14.65 5.23 29.59
C GLU A 774 13.39 4.68 28.92
N GLU A 775 12.32 4.53 29.71
CA GLU A 775 10.99 4.14 29.26
C GLU A 775 10.13 5.39 29.15
N ILE A 776 9.66 5.70 27.93
CA ILE A 776 8.93 6.91 27.60
C ILE A 776 7.51 6.54 27.12
N PRO A 777 6.45 7.02 27.80
CA PRO A 777 5.10 6.89 27.28
C PRO A 777 4.94 7.66 25.96
N ALA A 778 4.33 7.05 24.96
CA ALA A 778 4.15 7.60 23.62
C ALA A 778 2.75 7.32 23.06
N THR A 779 2.19 8.29 22.35
CA THR A 779 0.95 8.14 21.59
C THR A 779 1.31 8.11 20.11
N ILE A 780 0.97 7.02 19.41
CA ILE A 780 1.39 6.77 18.03
C ILE A 780 0.17 6.61 17.13
N THR A 781 0.16 7.35 16.01
CA THR A 781 -0.88 7.26 14.98
C THR A 781 -0.31 6.59 13.72
N TYR A 782 -0.88 5.45 13.36
CA TYR A 782 -0.57 4.66 12.16
C TYR A 782 -1.60 4.93 11.06
N LEU A 783 -1.17 4.89 9.81
CA LEU A 783 -2.03 4.94 8.63
C LEU A 783 -2.16 3.53 8.01
N GLY A 784 -3.38 3.06 7.83
CA GLY A 784 -3.66 1.70 7.35
C GLY A 784 -3.27 0.64 8.37
N ASN A 785 -2.72 -0.48 7.92
CA ASN A 785 -2.31 -1.57 8.80
C ASN A 785 -1.02 -1.21 9.58
N PRO A 786 -1.05 -1.17 10.92
CA PRO A 786 0.11 -0.85 11.77
C PRO A 786 1.29 -1.83 11.61
N THR A 787 1.06 -3.04 11.09
CA THR A 787 2.14 -4.00 10.81
C THR A 787 3.08 -3.52 9.70
N ASN A 788 2.62 -2.64 8.81
CA ASN A 788 3.44 -2.06 7.75
C ASN A 788 4.20 -0.81 8.22
N VAL A 789 4.04 -0.43 9.50
CA VAL A 789 4.80 0.65 10.17
C VAL A 789 4.77 1.98 9.42
N ASN A 790 3.65 2.30 8.78
CA ASN A 790 3.43 3.60 8.17
C ASN A 790 2.93 4.57 9.26
N VAL A 791 3.87 5.21 9.95
CA VAL A 791 3.59 6.10 11.08
C VAL A 791 3.33 7.52 10.58
N ASP A 792 2.12 8.03 10.80
CA ASP A 792 1.69 9.38 10.44
C ASP A 792 2.20 10.41 11.46
N HIS A 793 1.97 10.15 12.75
CA HIS A 793 2.35 11.06 13.83
C HIS A 793 2.82 10.31 15.09
N ILE A 794 3.82 10.87 15.78
CA ILE A 794 4.38 10.34 17.03
C ILE A 794 4.42 11.47 18.05
N GLN A 795 3.80 11.27 19.20
CA GLN A 795 3.88 12.18 20.34
C GLN A 795 4.54 11.47 21.52
N LEU A 796 5.76 11.90 21.87
CA LEU A 796 6.52 11.39 23.02
C LEU A 796 6.22 12.25 24.26
N HIS A 797 5.84 11.62 25.38
CA HIS A 797 5.58 12.27 26.65
C HIS A 797 6.81 12.18 27.56
N SER A 798 7.88 12.88 27.17
CA SER A 798 9.19 12.83 27.85
C SER A 798 9.16 13.37 29.29
N ASP A 799 8.16 14.18 29.64
CA ASP A 799 7.90 14.66 31.00
C ASP A 799 7.54 13.52 31.99
N ARG A 800 7.01 12.40 31.46
CA ARG A 800 6.63 11.21 32.23
C ARG A 800 7.62 10.06 32.08
N ALA A 801 8.80 10.32 31.51
CA ALA A 801 9.83 9.31 31.31
C ALA A 801 10.35 8.76 32.65
N LYS A 802 10.66 7.47 32.67
CA LYS A 802 11.22 6.78 33.84
C LYS A 802 12.44 6.00 33.43
N TYR A 803 13.45 5.95 34.30
CA TYR A 803 14.53 5.00 34.11
C TYR A 803 14.04 3.60 34.42
N TRP A 804 14.39 2.68 33.53
CA TRP A 804 14.10 1.28 33.72
C TRP A 804 14.99 0.72 34.85
N ILE A 805 14.40 0.01 35.80
CA ILE A 805 15.09 -0.49 37.01
C ILE A 805 15.07 -2.01 36.98
N ASN A 806 16.23 -2.64 37.14
CA ASN A 806 16.32 -4.09 37.22
C ASN A 806 15.64 -4.61 38.51
N GLY A 807 14.74 -5.58 38.36
CA GLY A 807 13.98 -6.15 39.48
C GLY A 807 14.82 -6.90 40.52
N THR A 808 15.98 -7.46 40.14
CA THR A 808 16.87 -8.20 41.05
C THR A 808 17.85 -7.29 41.78
N THR A 809 18.52 -6.38 41.07
CA THR A 809 19.56 -5.49 41.65
C THR A 809 19.01 -4.15 42.14
N LYS A 810 17.76 -3.80 41.79
CA LYS A 810 17.13 -2.50 42.05
C LYS A 810 17.94 -1.29 41.54
N SER A 811 18.89 -1.50 40.62
CA SER A 811 19.69 -0.46 39.98
C SER A 811 19.12 -0.09 38.62
N ALA A 812 19.23 1.20 38.25
CA ALA A 812 18.92 1.68 36.90
C ALA A 812 20.11 1.53 35.92
N ASN A 813 21.30 1.22 36.44
CA ASN A 813 22.51 1.05 35.63
C ASN A 813 22.63 -0.37 35.09
N LEU A 814 23.10 -0.46 33.85
CA LEU A 814 23.33 -1.68 33.10
C LEU A 814 24.83 -2.00 33.10
N ALA A 815 25.18 -3.28 33.29
CA ALA A 815 26.54 -3.79 33.11
C ALA A 815 26.62 -4.66 31.85
N PHE A 816 26.24 -4.09 30.71
CA PHE A 816 26.42 -4.75 29.42
C PHE A 816 27.86 -4.52 28.93
N LYS A 817 28.56 -5.62 28.66
CA LYS A 817 29.96 -5.63 28.22
C LYS A 817 29.98 -5.47 26.71
N THR A 818 30.25 -4.27 26.21
CA THR A 818 30.14 -3.99 24.78
C THR A 818 31.46 -4.13 24.03
N LYS A 819 32.60 -4.15 24.73
CA LYS A 819 33.92 -4.10 24.09
C LYS A 819 34.13 -5.26 23.12
N ASP A 820 33.96 -6.50 23.58
CA ASP A 820 34.25 -7.69 22.79
C ASP A 820 33.35 -7.77 21.54
N PHE A 821 32.08 -7.37 21.65
CA PHE A 821 31.15 -7.34 20.51
C PHE A 821 31.46 -6.24 19.51
N LEU A 822 31.88 -5.06 19.98
CA LEU A 822 32.25 -3.97 19.10
C LEU A 822 33.58 -4.24 18.39
N GLU A 823 34.55 -4.86 19.08
CA GLU A 823 35.84 -5.24 18.49
C GLU A 823 35.72 -6.42 17.50
N SER A 824 34.88 -7.41 17.78
CA SER A 824 34.70 -8.56 16.87
C SER A 824 33.69 -8.31 15.76
N GLY A 825 32.70 -7.46 16.02
CA GLY A 825 31.50 -7.31 15.18
C GLY A 825 31.45 -6.06 14.33
N LEU A 826 32.35 -5.07 14.49
CA LEU A 826 32.39 -3.85 13.67
C LEU A 826 33.46 -3.91 12.56
N THR A 827 33.23 -3.18 11.45
CA THR A 827 34.21 -3.09 10.35
C THR A 827 34.80 -1.70 10.19
N GLY A 828 36.14 -1.60 10.18
CA GLY A 828 36.82 -0.34 9.88
C GLY A 828 36.42 0.23 8.51
N PHE A 829 36.52 1.55 8.36
CA PHE A 829 36.27 2.22 7.08
C PHE A 829 37.56 2.26 6.24
N PRO A 830 37.49 2.09 4.91
CA PRO A 830 38.68 2.18 4.07
C PRO A 830 39.26 3.59 4.12
N ILE A 831 40.50 3.69 4.62
CA ILE A 831 41.26 4.93 4.70
C ILE A 831 42.03 5.08 3.39
N SER A 832 41.85 6.20 2.67
CA SER A 832 42.57 6.42 1.40
C SER A 832 44.09 6.42 1.64
N SER A 833 44.87 5.97 0.67
CA SER A 833 46.34 5.89 0.77
C SER A 833 47.04 7.24 0.98
N ASN A 834 46.34 8.36 0.75
CA ASN A 834 46.81 9.69 1.14
C ASN A 834 46.69 9.95 2.66
N HIS A 835 45.79 9.24 3.36
CA HIS A 835 45.61 9.30 4.81
C HIS A 835 46.39 8.19 5.55
N THR A 836 46.72 7.06 4.91
CA THR A 836 47.49 5.97 5.55
C THR A 836 48.93 6.36 5.90
N VAL A 837 49.50 7.37 5.24
CA VAL A 837 50.85 7.87 5.54
C VAL A 837 50.86 8.90 6.69
N GLN A 838 49.70 9.31 7.21
CA GLN A 838 49.58 10.47 8.12
C GLN A 838 49.20 10.11 9.58
N TYR A 839 48.90 8.85 9.87
CA TYR A 839 48.26 8.45 11.13
C TYR A 839 48.82 7.11 11.65
N VAL A 840 49.76 7.17 12.59
CA VAL A 840 49.99 6.02 13.50
C VAL A 840 48.90 6.11 14.55
N ASN A 841 47.84 5.31 14.38
CA ASN A 841 46.61 5.40 15.18
C ASN A 841 46.40 4.10 15.94
N ASP A 842 46.35 4.18 17.26
CA ASP A 842 45.87 3.12 18.15
C ASP A 842 44.38 3.42 18.47
N LEU A 843 43.56 3.39 17.41
CA LEU A 843 42.12 3.56 17.48
C LEU A 843 41.46 2.19 17.45
N ASP A 844 40.58 1.91 18.40
CA ASP A 844 39.70 0.76 18.33
C ASP A 844 38.59 0.96 17.28
N LEU A 845 37.90 -0.12 16.95
CA LEU A 845 36.85 -0.09 15.94
C LEU A 845 35.68 0.81 16.32
N PHE A 846 35.44 1.05 17.61
CA PHE A 846 34.39 1.96 18.05
C PHE A 846 34.74 3.43 17.73
N PHE A 847 35.97 3.85 18.03
CA PHE A 847 36.47 5.19 17.71
C PHE A 847 36.74 5.39 16.22
N GLU A 848 37.15 4.36 15.48
CA GLU A 848 37.18 4.41 14.02
C GLU A 848 35.81 4.75 13.44
N HIS A 849 34.73 4.18 13.99
CA HIS A 849 33.37 4.50 13.55
C HIS A 849 32.92 5.91 13.95
N ILE A 850 33.40 6.45 15.07
CA ILE A 850 33.12 7.84 15.46
C ILE A 850 33.80 8.82 14.50
N ILE A 851 35.03 8.51 14.06
CA ILE A 851 35.84 9.43 13.25
C ILE A 851 35.54 9.29 11.76
N PHE A 852 35.49 8.07 11.25
CA PHE A 852 35.39 7.76 9.82
C PHE A 852 33.98 7.33 9.38
N GLY A 853 33.04 7.22 10.33
CA GLY A 853 31.68 6.81 10.03
C GLY A 853 30.86 7.82 9.22
N PRO A 854 29.61 7.50 8.87
CA PRO A 854 28.74 8.36 8.06
C PRO A 854 28.48 9.74 8.67
N ARG A 855 28.57 9.87 10.00
CA ARG A 855 28.51 11.13 10.76
C ARG A 855 29.84 11.36 11.49
N GLY A 856 30.94 11.12 10.79
CA GLY A 856 32.30 11.21 11.32
C GLY A 856 32.60 12.59 11.92
N VAL A 857 33.27 12.60 13.07
CA VAL A 857 33.73 13.84 13.72
C VAL A 857 35.23 13.99 13.50
N SER A 858 35.70 15.21 13.20
CA SER A 858 37.13 15.45 13.04
C SER A 858 37.88 15.18 14.36
N PRO A 859 38.99 14.42 14.35
CA PRO A 859 39.76 14.14 15.56
C PRO A 859 40.22 15.40 16.32
N SER A 860 40.42 16.52 15.61
CA SER A 860 40.77 17.81 16.21
C SER A 860 39.68 18.39 17.10
N ASP A 861 38.42 18.14 16.78
CA ASP A 861 37.26 18.83 17.37
C ASP A 861 36.86 18.21 18.71
N ILE A 862 37.29 16.97 18.94
CA ILE A 862 37.09 16.20 20.17
C ILE A 862 38.39 16.06 20.99
N LEU A 863 39.47 16.74 20.59
CA LEU A 863 40.78 16.63 21.22
C LEU A 863 40.88 17.47 22.50
N GLY A 864 41.42 16.86 23.55
CA GLY A 864 41.82 17.55 24.78
C GLY A 864 40.66 17.88 25.74
N PRO A 865 40.98 18.30 26.98
CA PRO A 865 40.00 18.46 28.05
C PRO A 865 39.01 19.61 27.82
N SER A 866 39.38 20.64 27.06
CA SER A 866 38.49 21.75 26.69
C SER A 866 37.32 21.31 25.82
N ASN A 867 37.50 20.26 25.03
CA ASN A 867 36.49 19.73 24.11
C ASN A 867 35.83 18.45 24.63
N ALA A 868 35.96 18.17 25.93
CA ALA A 868 35.41 16.94 26.53
C ALA A 868 33.89 16.82 26.38
N GLY A 869 33.16 17.93 26.24
CA GLY A 869 31.73 17.94 25.92
C GLY A 869 31.43 17.37 24.54
N ALA A 870 32.19 17.78 23.52
CA ALA A 870 32.05 17.27 22.15
C ALA A 870 32.41 15.77 22.08
N LEU A 871 33.45 15.34 22.79
CA LEU A 871 33.79 13.91 22.92
C LEU A 871 32.65 13.13 23.58
N THR A 872 32.08 13.67 24.66
CA THR A 872 30.96 13.03 25.37
C THR A 872 29.73 12.89 24.47
N GLU A 873 29.43 13.89 23.67
CA GLU A 873 28.33 13.85 22.70
C GLU A 873 28.57 12.81 21.61
N ALA A 874 29.77 12.77 21.02
CA ALA A 874 30.14 11.80 19.99
C ALA A 874 30.07 10.35 20.50
N VAL A 875 30.63 10.09 21.68
CA VAL A 875 30.57 8.76 22.33
C VAL A 875 29.13 8.38 22.68
N THR A 876 28.35 9.30 23.24
CA THR A 876 26.94 9.07 23.59
C THR A 876 26.12 8.75 22.35
N HIS A 877 26.32 9.47 21.26
CA HIS A 877 25.63 9.25 19.99
C HIS A 877 25.96 7.85 19.43
N ALA A 878 27.24 7.51 19.31
CA ALA A 878 27.67 6.21 18.78
C ALA A 878 27.17 5.05 19.63
N PHE A 879 27.22 5.18 20.96
CA PHE A 879 26.66 4.19 21.88
C PHE A 879 25.15 4.04 21.72
N LYS A 880 24.39 5.15 21.66
CA LYS A 880 22.92 5.10 21.51
C LYS A 880 22.49 4.43 20.21
N GLU A 881 23.21 4.68 19.11
CA GLU A 881 22.93 4.05 17.82
C GLU A 881 23.12 2.53 17.89
N TYR A 882 24.26 2.05 18.42
CA TYR A 882 24.51 0.63 18.61
C TYR A 882 23.50 -0.01 19.58
N PHE A 883 23.29 0.60 20.74
CA PHE A 883 22.48 0.02 21.80
C PHE A 883 20.98 0.01 21.47
N ALA A 884 20.50 0.90 20.59
CA ALA A 884 19.13 0.82 20.07
C ALA A 884 18.88 -0.50 19.33
N HIS A 885 19.86 -1.00 18.57
CA HIS A 885 19.77 -2.31 17.92
C HIS A 885 19.84 -3.47 18.93
N VAL A 886 20.66 -3.34 19.97
CA VAL A 886 20.68 -4.31 21.08
C VAL A 886 19.29 -4.41 21.73
N ILE A 887 18.61 -3.29 21.98
CA ILE A 887 17.25 -3.28 22.53
C ILE A 887 16.26 -3.93 21.56
N ASP A 888 16.29 -3.57 20.27
CA ASP A 888 15.37 -4.10 19.26
C ASP A 888 15.47 -5.63 19.11
N LEU A 889 16.67 -6.20 19.18
CA LEU A 889 16.91 -7.63 19.01
C LEU A 889 16.71 -8.42 20.31
N ASN A 890 17.16 -7.90 21.45
CA ASN A 890 17.24 -8.68 22.69
C ASN A 890 16.05 -8.49 23.64
N PHE A 891 15.41 -7.31 23.65
CA PHE A 891 14.40 -6.98 24.68
C PHE A 891 12.98 -7.39 24.27
N ARG A 892 12.77 -7.92 23.08
CA ARG A 892 11.42 -8.32 22.62
C ARG A 892 11.06 -9.72 23.13
N SER A 893 9.95 -9.86 23.85
CA SER A 893 9.48 -11.16 24.35
C SER A 893 9.02 -12.07 23.22
N LYS A 894 9.54 -13.29 23.15
CA LYS A 894 9.17 -14.27 22.12
C LYS A 894 7.80 -14.91 22.36
N ASP A 895 7.32 -14.94 23.61
CA ASP A 895 6.15 -15.73 24.02
C ASP A 895 5.03 -14.90 24.67
N SER A 896 5.19 -13.58 24.83
CA SER A 896 4.25 -12.74 25.59
C SER A 896 3.72 -11.55 24.80
N GLU A 897 2.46 -11.65 24.37
CA GLU A 897 1.69 -10.58 23.76
C GLU A 897 0.63 -10.06 24.75
N THR A 898 0.44 -8.75 24.77
CA THR A 898 -0.58 -8.09 25.60
C THR A 898 -1.61 -7.40 24.72
N SER A 899 -2.88 -7.41 25.10
CA SER A 899 -3.93 -6.72 24.35
C SER A 899 -4.05 -5.27 24.81
N ILE A 900 -4.01 -4.34 23.86
CA ILE A 900 -4.25 -2.91 24.09
C ILE A 900 -5.46 -2.43 23.27
N GLN A 901 -6.13 -1.40 23.77
CA GLN A 901 -7.23 -0.75 23.06
C GLN A 901 -6.77 0.61 22.55
N GLY A 902 -6.93 0.84 21.25
CA GLY A 902 -6.70 2.12 20.59
C GLY A 902 -7.96 2.67 19.92
N THR A 903 -7.76 3.75 19.17
CA THR A 903 -8.84 4.47 18.47
C THR A 903 -8.57 4.45 16.97
N SER A 904 -9.50 3.94 16.17
CA SER A 904 -9.45 4.01 14.71
C SER A 904 -10.33 5.14 14.20
N LEU A 905 -9.77 6.02 13.37
CA LEU A 905 -10.46 7.10 12.68
C LEU A 905 -10.61 6.71 11.20
N ARG A 906 -11.85 6.63 10.73
CA ARG A 906 -12.18 6.25 9.36
C ARG A 906 -12.93 7.37 8.66
N THR A 907 -12.49 7.73 7.46
CA THR A 907 -13.22 8.66 6.58
C THR A 907 -14.24 7.89 5.75
N THR A 908 -15.52 8.23 5.83
CA THR A 908 -16.58 7.67 4.96
C THR A 908 -17.43 8.78 4.36
N THR A 909 -17.96 8.54 3.16
CA THR A 909 -18.95 9.42 2.53
C THR A 909 -20.36 8.91 2.85
N ARG A 910 -21.25 9.83 3.23
CA ARG A 910 -22.63 9.51 3.56
C ARG A 910 -23.57 9.91 2.43
N LEU A 911 -24.62 9.13 2.19
CA LEU A 911 -25.69 9.57 1.30
C LEU A 911 -26.58 10.58 2.03
N ALA A 912 -26.79 11.74 1.42
CA ALA A 912 -27.61 12.82 1.93
C ALA A 912 -28.73 13.20 0.94
N ILE A 913 -29.76 13.86 1.46
CA ILE A 913 -30.85 14.40 0.63
C ILE A 913 -30.50 15.81 0.20
N HIS A 914 -30.61 16.08 -1.10
CA HIS A 914 -30.37 17.41 -1.65
C HIS A 914 -31.54 18.34 -1.31
N ARG A 915 -31.27 19.34 -0.47
CA ARG A 915 -32.30 20.22 0.11
C ARG A 915 -33.13 20.97 -0.94
N VAL A 916 -32.49 21.43 -2.02
CA VAL A 916 -33.18 22.15 -3.11
C VAL A 916 -34.10 21.20 -3.88
N SER A 917 -33.58 20.04 -4.30
CA SER A 917 -34.36 19.04 -5.05
C SER A 917 -35.56 18.57 -4.24
N LYS A 918 -35.39 18.31 -2.95
CA LYS A 918 -36.46 17.95 -2.01
C LYS A 918 -37.54 19.02 -1.91
N THR A 919 -37.15 20.29 -1.79
CA THR A 919 -38.10 21.40 -1.64
C THR A 919 -38.91 21.59 -2.92
N ILE A 920 -38.27 21.54 -4.09
CA ILE A 920 -38.96 21.59 -5.37
C ILE A 920 -39.91 20.40 -5.49
N LEU A 921 -39.47 19.20 -5.13
CA LEU A 921 -40.29 17.99 -5.19
C LEU A 921 -41.55 18.09 -4.31
N GLN A 922 -41.42 18.59 -3.08
CA GLN A 922 -42.56 18.82 -2.19
C GLN A 922 -43.53 19.86 -2.75
N SER A 923 -43.03 20.95 -3.32
CA SER A 923 -43.86 21.99 -3.94
C SER A 923 -44.66 21.45 -5.12
N LEU A 924 -44.05 20.62 -5.98
CA LEU A 924 -44.73 19.99 -7.12
C LEU A 924 -45.75 18.94 -6.68
N LEU A 925 -45.43 18.11 -5.68
CA LEU A 925 -46.39 17.15 -5.11
C LEU A 925 -47.60 17.88 -4.51
N ALA A 926 -47.39 18.98 -3.79
CA ALA A 926 -48.47 19.77 -3.23
C ALA A 926 -49.33 20.42 -4.33
N ALA A 927 -48.70 21.07 -5.31
CA ALA A 927 -49.38 21.72 -6.42
C ALA A 927 -50.21 20.73 -7.26
N THR A 928 -49.64 19.58 -7.63
CA THR A 928 -50.34 18.53 -8.39
C THR A 928 -51.52 17.96 -7.60
N THR A 929 -51.35 17.72 -6.30
CA THR A 929 -52.44 17.24 -5.42
C THR A 929 -53.59 18.25 -5.37
N VAL A 930 -53.30 19.54 -5.19
CA VAL A 930 -54.31 20.61 -5.14
C VAL A 930 -55.03 20.75 -6.48
N LEU A 931 -54.29 20.79 -7.60
CA LEU A 931 -54.86 20.93 -8.93
C LEU A 931 -55.75 19.74 -9.32
N SER A 932 -55.30 18.52 -9.03
CA SER A 932 -56.11 17.30 -9.22
C SER A 932 -57.36 17.30 -8.34
N PHE A 933 -57.25 17.77 -7.09
CA PHE A 933 -58.39 17.86 -6.19
C PHE A 933 -59.42 18.88 -6.69
N VAL A 934 -58.96 20.04 -7.17
CA VAL A 934 -59.81 21.05 -7.82
C VAL A 934 -60.50 20.46 -9.05
N GLY A 935 -59.75 19.79 -9.94
CA GLY A 935 -60.31 19.14 -11.12
C GLY A 935 -61.37 18.09 -10.79
N TYR A 936 -61.10 17.24 -9.80
CA TYR A 936 -62.02 16.21 -9.32
C TYR A 936 -63.32 16.77 -8.74
N ASN A 937 -63.26 17.88 -7.99
CA ASN A 937 -64.45 18.48 -7.40
C ASN A 937 -65.28 19.30 -8.41
N LEU A 938 -64.61 19.97 -9.35
CA LEU A 938 -65.29 20.79 -10.37
C LEU A 938 -66.02 19.94 -11.42
N VAL A 939 -65.51 18.74 -11.74
CA VAL A 939 -66.15 17.83 -12.71
C VAL A 939 -66.96 16.77 -11.98
N LYS A 940 -68.29 16.83 -12.13
CA LYS A 940 -69.21 15.84 -11.53
C LYS A 940 -69.06 14.49 -12.23
N ILE A 941 -68.13 13.65 -11.78
CA ILE A 941 -67.92 12.28 -12.30
C ILE A 941 -68.95 11.32 -11.69
N ARG A 942 -69.19 11.44 -10.38
CA ARG A 942 -70.09 10.55 -9.64
C ARG A 942 -71.55 10.81 -10.03
N GLY A 943 -72.19 9.77 -10.57
CA GLY A 943 -73.62 9.79 -10.83
C GLY A 943 -74.07 10.46 -12.11
N THR A 944 -73.15 10.71 -13.04
CA THR A 944 -73.46 11.40 -14.30
C THR A 944 -73.88 10.45 -15.41
N LEU A 945 -73.33 9.24 -15.48
CA LEU A 945 -73.65 8.26 -16.52
C LEU A 945 -74.00 6.88 -15.93
N PRO A 946 -74.97 6.15 -16.53
CA PRO A 946 -75.36 4.83 -16.05
C PRO A 946 -74.37 3.71 -16.48
N ARG A 947 -73.51 3.96 -17.48
CA ARG A 947 -72.46 3.04 -17.99
C ARG A 947 -71.25 3.80 -18.56
N ASN A 948 -70.17 3.08 -18.92
CA ASN A 948 -68.92 3.64 -19.45
C ASN A 948 -69.11 4.30 -20.84
N PRO A 949 -68.84 5.61 -21.01
CA PRO A 949 -68.97 6.31 -22.30
C PRO A 949 -67.85 6.02 -23.30
N CYS A 950 -66.79 5.25 -22.99
CA CYS A 950 -65.68 5.06 -23.94
C CYS A 950 -66.03 4.16 -25.15
N SER A 951 -67.22 3.56 -25.21
CA SER A 951 -67.69 2.76 -26.35
C SER A 951 -68.66 3.56 -27.21
N ILE A 952 -68.53 3.47 -28.54
CA ILE A 952 -69.43 4.10 -29.52
C ILE A 952 -70.90 3.73 -29.26
N ALA A 953 -71.19 2.45 -29.02
CA ALA A 953 -72.55 1.99 -28.71
C ALA A 953 -73.09 2.59 -27.40
N SER A 954 -72.20 2.86 -26.44
CA SER A 954 -72.59 3.48 -25.19
C SER A 954 -72.92 4.95 -25.38
N THR A 955 -72.07 5.73 -26.04
CA THR A 955 -72.30 7.16 -26.32
C THR A 955 -73.53 7.35 -27.18
N MET A 956 -73.65 6.63 -28.30
CA MET A 956 -74.82 6.70 -29.18
C MET A 956 -76.10 6.24 -28.49
N GLY A 957 -76.03 5.19 -27.65
CA GLY A 957 -77.19 4.76 -26.87
C GLY A 957 -77.60 5.75 -25.78
N PHE A 958 -76.74 6.67 -25.32
CA PHE A 958 -77.16 7.80 -24.47
C PHE A 958 -77.88 8.89 -25.26
N LEU A 959 -77.63 8.98 -26.56
CA LEU A 959 -78.13 10.04 -27.44
C LEU A 959 -79.40 9.64 -28.20
N ALA A 960 -79.65 8.35 -28.41
CA ALA A 960 -80.75 7.83 -29.23
C ALA A 960 -82.15 8.32 -28.81
N ASP A 961 -82.38 8.51 -27.51
CA ASP A 961 -83.65 9.00 -26.96
C ASP A 961 -83.67 10.53 -26.70
N SER A 962 -82.62 11.24 -27.12
CA SER A 962 -82.48 12.68 -26.90
C SER A 962 -83.10 13.51 -28.03
N GLN A 963 -83.56 14.73 -27.72
CA GLN A 963 -84.05 15.70 -28.71
C GLN A 963 -82.98 16.12 -29.73
N LEU A 964 -81.70 15.81 -29.47
CA LEU A 964 -80.59 16.08 -30.41
C LEU A 964 -80.65 15.18 -31.65
N CYS A 965 -81.27 14.00 -31.55
CA CYS A 965 -81.35 13.00 -32.62
C CYS A 965 -82.77 12.82 -33.19
N ASP A 966 -83.76 13.58 -32.72
CA ASP A 966 -85.14 13.48 -33.21
C ASP A 966 -85.26 14.04 -34.64
N PRO A 967 -85.70 13.23 -35.64
CA PRO A 967 -85.86 13.68 -37.01
C PRO A 967 -86.96 14.75 -37.20
N LYS A 968 -87.89 14.93 -36.25
CA LYS A 968 -88.98 15.92 -36.36
C LYS A 968 -88.66 17.27 -35.69
N THR A 969 -87.85 17.26 -34.63
CA THR A 969 -87.50 18.46 -33.85
C THR A 969 -86.01 18.81 -33.87
N GLY A 970 -85.19 18.02 -34.59
CA GLY A 970 -83.73 18.02 -34.54
C GLY A 970 -83.07 19.39 -34.64
N ILE A 971 -82.63 19.88 -33.47
CA ILE A 971 -81.97 21.18 -33.28
C ILE A 971 -80.63 21.26 -34.05
N LEU A 972 -79.99 20.12 -34.30
CA LEU A 972 -78.67 20.04 -34.94
C LEU A 972 -78.72 20.02 -36.48
N LEU A 973 -79.78 19.45 -37.07
CA LEU A 973 -79.98 19.45 -38.53
C LEU A 973 -80.32 20.87 -39.05
N LYS A 974 -80.93 21.72 -38.22
CA LYS A 974 -81.17 23.14 -38.52
C LYS A 974 -79.94 24.04 -38.32
N MET A 975 -79.01 23.67 -37.43
CA MET A 975 -77.80 24.46 -37.15
C MET A 975 -76.64 24.22 -38.12
N LEU A 976 -76.65 23.11 -38.88
CA LEU A 976 -75.65 22.83 -39.92
C LEU A 976 -76.10 23.27 -41.34
N ALA A 977 -77.35 23.74 -41.47
CA ALA A 977 -77.92 24.30 -42.70
C ALA A 977 -77.93 25.85 -42.73
N LEU A 978 -77.40 26.48 -41.67
CA LEU A 978 -77.01 27.90 -41.57
C LEU A 978 -75.49 27.94 -41.40
#